data_AF-D8M1V6-F1
#
_entry.id   AF-D8M1V6-F1
#
_cell.length_a   1.000
_cell.length_b   1.000
_cell.length_c   1.000
_cell.angle_alpha   90.00
_cell.angle_beta   90.00
_cell.angle_gamma   90.00
#
_symmetry.space_group_name_H-M   'P 1'
#
loop_
_entity.id
_entity.type
_entity.pdbx_description
1 polymer ?
#
loop_
_entity_poly.entity_id
_entity_poly.type
_entity_poly.pdbx_seq_one_letter_code
_entity_poly.pdbx_strand_id
1 'polypeptide(L)'
;MHKILSIFVLYIIVLHSYFKCVVSAIHRYSYLDLFLGIDLSTQSCKATLLDSTLAVTHSATVIFEEDLPQYNAKGGILIREGGVVVSPTLMWVEALDLLFSRLKESGVSMNLIKSISIGAQQHGSVYWKKGSRSLLTNLCSNDSLVNQLKDAFSINESPIWMDSSTVSECAALEESMGGSMKLAEITGSKAYTRFTGNQIARIAKLYPEAYENTERISLVSSFATSILCGDYVNIDLSDGSGMNLLDIRTHKWHIPCLNACAPNLYERLGDPVPTTTLVGKIHSYFVEKYGLSPSCDIVCGSGDTPCSLVGLRMNRPGDIAISLGTSNTVFALMNECKTDIEGHVFVSPLDESKFCFIILFLDTYMKLLGFANGDLPRARTCQRYANNDWNVFSQLVEQSPPGNNGFIYIDRYVPEITPDSRVCGIFMFNGDGEKVDNLSPCECCRGIIESQVLSMRLHLEKTGFNQFERLIVTGGASVNHSILQIIADVFQADVFTINVKDSASVGAGIRGYIGWLKETNPAMSNETFFDERTNDESLRKVASPNHEVKHIYDEMLLKYSKLDINYYFLCVVSAIHRYSYLDLFLGIDLSTQSCKATLLDSTLAVTHSATVIFEEDLPQYNAKGGILIREGGVVVSPTLMWVEALDLLFSRLKESGVSMNLIKSIGVSGQQHGSVYWKKGSRSLLTNLCSNDSLVNQLKDAFSINESPIWMDSSTVSECAALEESMGGSMKLAEITGSKAYTRFTGNQIARIAKLYPEAYENTERISLVSSFATSILCGDYVNIDLSDGSGMNLLDIRTHKWHIPCLNACAPNLYERLGDPVPTTTLVGKIHSYFVEKYGLSPSCDIVCGSGDNPCSLVGLRMNRPGDIAISLGTSNTVFALMNECKTDIEGHVFVSPLDENMYMKMLCYSNGDFVRTRTCQRYANNDWNVFSQLVEQSPPGNNGFIYIDRYVPEITPDSRVCGIFMFNGDGEKVDNLSPCECCRGIIESQVLSMRLHLEKTGFNQFERLIVTGGASVNHSILQIIADVFQADVFTINVKDSASVGAGIRGYIGWLKETNPAMSNETFFDERTNDESLRKVASPNHEVKHIYDEMLLKYSKLESSLSIV
;
A
#
# COMPACT_ATOMS: atom_id res chain seq x y z
N MET A 1 83.98 1.88 -15.52
CA MET A 1 83.15 3.02 -15.03
C MET A 1 81.65 2.75 -15.08
N HIS A 2 81.06 2.34 -16.21
CA HIS A 2 79.60 2.10 -16.29
C HIS A 2 79.03 1.13 -15.24
N LYS A 3 79.70 0.01 -14.95
CA LYS A 3 79.25 -0.93 -13.90
C LYS A 3 79.26 -0.34 -12.49
N ILE A 4 80.19 0.57 -12.19
CA ILE A 4 80.29 1.24 -10.88
C ILE A 4 79.18 2.29 -10.75
N LEU A 5 78.87 3.00 -11.84
CA LEU A 5 77.77 3.98 -11.87
C LEU A 5 76.39 3.31 -11.69
N SER A 6 76.17 2.15 -12.32
CA SER A 6 74.92 1.40 -12.17
C SER A 6 74.72 0.86 -10.75
N ILE A 7 75.79 0.41 -10.09
CA ILE A 7 75.73 -0.05 -8.70
C ILE A 7 75.46 1.14 -7.76
N PHE A 8 76.06 2.30 -8.02
CA PHE A 8 75.84 3.51 -7.21
C PHE A 8 74.40 4.05 -7.35
N VAL A 9 73.83 4.01 -8.57
CA VAL A 9 72.42 4.36 -8.80
C VAL A 9 71.48 3.36 -8.12
N LEU A 10 71.77 2.06 -8.19
CA LEU A 10 70.98 1.04 -7.48
C LEU A 10 71.05 1.24 -5.95
N TYR A 11 72.23 1.60 -5.43
CA TYR A 11 72.43 1.86 -4.01
C TYR A 11 71.67 3.11 -3.56
N ILE A 12 71.62 4.17 -4.38
CA ILE A 12 70.81 5.37 -4.12
C ILE A 12 69.31 5.05 -4.18
N ILE A 13 68.85 4.24 -5.14
CA ILE A 13 67.43 3.84 -5.23
C ILE A 13 67.02 2.99 -4.02
N VAL A 14 67.87 2.06 -3.59
CA VAL A 14 67.63 1.24 -2.40
C VAL A 14 67.67 2.09 -1.14
N LEU A 15 68.64 2.98 -0.98
CA LEU A 15 68.69 3.93 0.15
C LEU A 15 67.48 4.86 0.15
N HIS A 16 67.04 5.37 -0.99
CA HIS A 16 65.85 6.23 -1.09
C HIS A 16 64.57 5.47 -0.77
N SER A 17 64.47 4.19 -1.17
CA SER A 17 63.37 3.30 -0.81
C SER A 17 63.39 2.92 0.67
N TYR A 18 64.58 2.70 1.24
CA TYR A 18 64.77 2.43 2.67
C TYR A 18 64.48 3.68 3.51
N PHE A 19 64.88 4.87 3.05
CA PHE A 19 64.54 6.15 3.69
C PHE A 19 63.04 6.42 3.60
N LYS A 20 62.37 6.14 2.47
CA LYS A 20 60.90 6.19 2.38
C LYS A 20 60.24 5.18 3.31
N CYS A 21 60.80 3.98 3.47
CA CYS A 21 60.26 2.94 4.35
C CYS A 21 60.46 3.30 5.83
N VAL A 22 61.61 3.88 6.19
CA VAL A 22 61.93 4.33 7.54
C VAL A 22 61.19 5.63 7.89
N VAL A 23 61.02 6.57 6.95
CA VAL A 23 60.16 7.76 7.15
C VAL A 23 58.69 7.37 7.20
N SER A 24 58.24 6.38 6.41
CA SER A 24 56.91 5.75 6.53
C SER A 24 56.74 5.05 7.88
N ALA A 25 57.75 4.35 8.37
CA ALA A 25 57.72 3.68 9.68
C ALA A 25 57.77 4.69 10.84
N ILE A 26 58.60 5.74 10.76
CA ILE A 26 58.69 6.82 11.75
C ILE A 26 57.42 7.67 11.74
N HIS A 27 56.80 7.94 10.59
CA HIS A 27 55.47 8.56 10.52
C HIS A 27 54.38 7.63 11.07
N ARG A 28 54.41 6.31 10.82
CA ARG A 28 53.45 5.37 11.42
C ARG A 28 53.49 5.32 12.95
N TYR A 29 54.61 5.71 13.57
CA TYR A 29 54.71 5.82 15.05
C TYR A 29 54.24 7.17 15.60
N SER A 30 53.83 8.13 14.77
CA SER A 30 53.29 9.44 15.19
C SER A 30 51.77 9.62 14.99
N TYR A 31 51.02 8.58 14.64
CA TYR A 31 49.58 8.67 14.34
C TYR A 31 48.75 7.62 15.10
N LEU A 32 48.47 7.89 16.39
CA LEU A 32 47.59 7.06 17.24
C LEU A 32 46.33 7.82 17.67
N ASP A 33 46.01 8.94 17.03
CA ASP A 33 44.80 9.71 17.33
C ASP A 33 43.59 9.12 16.58
N LEU A 34 42.51 8.89 17.32
CA LEU A 34 41.28 8.28 16.80
C LEU A 34 40.10 9.25 16.92
N PHE A 35 39.20 9.20 15.94
CA PHE A 35 38.03 10.08 15.85
C PHE A 35 36.78 9.22 15.71
N LEU A 36 35.85 9.35 16.66
CA LEU A 36 34.67 8.51 16.73
C LEU A 36 33.46 9.23 16.13
N GLY A 37 32.86 8.64 15.11
CA GLY A 37 31.55 9.02 14.64
C GLY A 37 30.50 8.01 15.07
N ILE A 38 29.38 8.50 15.58
CA ILE A 38 28.22 7.67 15.93
C ILE A 38 27.07 8.04 15.01
N ASP A 39 26.35 7.05 14.49
CA ASP A 39 25.10 7.21 13.74
C ASP A 39 23.94 6.61 14.54
N LEU A 40 23.08 7.47 15.10
CA LEU A 40 21.85 7.08 15.78
C LEU A 40 20.68 7.10 14.77
N SER A 41 20.66 6.06 13.91
CA SER A 41 19.69 5.85 12.84
C SER A 41 18.32 5.37 13.36
N THR A 42 17.34 5.19 12.47
CA THR A 42 16.02 4.63 12.82
C THR A 42 16.07 3.19 13.33
N GLN A 43 16.91 2.33 12.76
CA GLN A 43 16.92 0.88 13.05
C GLN A 43 18.08 0.43 13.96
N SER A 44 19.09 1.28 14.10
CA SER A 44 20.33 0.91 14.78
C SER A 44 21.09 2.12 15.30
N CYS A 45 21.98 1.89 16.28
CA CYS A 45 22.99 2.84 16.70
C CYS A 45 24.37 2.29 16.30
N LYS A 46 25.12 3.01 15.46
CA LYS A 46 26.40 2.55 14.90
C LYS A 46 27.54 3.44 15.33
N ALA A 47 28.71 2.86 15.57
CA ALA A 47 29.95 3.57 15.82
C ALA A 47 30.97 3.24 14.74
N THR A 48 31.70 4.25 14.28
CA THR A 48 32.81 4.10 13.33
C THR A 48 34.00 4.91 13.80
N LEU A 49 35.15 4.25 13.93
CA LEU A 49 36.37 4.84 14.42
C LEU A 49 37.35 5.09 13.28
N LEU A 50 37.72 6.36 13.10
CA LEU A 50 38.64 6.80 12.06
C LEU A 50 40.01 7.09 12.65
N ASP A 51 41.07 6.72 11.93
CA ASP A 51 42.41 7.24 12.22
C ASP A 51 42.65 8.61 11.55
N SER A 52 43.82 9.18 11.77
CA SER A 52 44.25 10.46 11.16
C SER A 52 44.25 10.50 9.62
N THR A 53 44.20 9.34 8.96
CA THR A 53 44.14 9.18 7.50
C THR A 53 42.72 8.97 6.98
N LEU A 54 41.71 9.05 7.86
CA LEU A 54 40.29 8.77 7.59
C LEU A 54 39.97 7.30 7.32
N ALA A 55 40.92 6.39 7.56
CA ALA A 55 40.68 4.97 7.42
C ALA A 55 39.81 4.48 8.59
N VAL A 56 38.78 3.68 8.27
CA VAL A 56 37.96 3.02 9.28
C VAL A 56 38.81 1.92 9.92
N THR A 57 39.10 2.07 11.21
CA THR A 57 39.88 1.10 11.98
C THR A 57 38.99 0.09 12.69
N HIS A 58 37.86 0.54 13.24
CA HIS A 58 36.92 -0.27 14.01
C HIS A 58 35.49 0.22 13.79
N SER A 59 34.53 -0.68 13.99
CA SER A 59 33.12 -0.34 14.00
C SER A 59 32.37 -1.21 15.01
N ALA A 60 31.29 -0.67 15.55
CA ALA A 60 30.34 -1.41 16.37
C ALA A 60 28.92 -1.01 15.97
N THR A 61 27.95 -1.87 16.19
CA THR A 61 26.55 -1.60 15.86
C THR A 61 25.68 -2.21 16.94
N VAL A 62 24.59 -1.54 17.28
CA VAL A 62 23.47 -2.03 18.08
C VAL A 62 22.23 -1.98 17.20
N ILE A 63 21.61 -3.13 16.93
CA ILE A 63 20.39 -3.26 16.14
C ILE A 63 19.22 -3.27 17.12
N PHE A 64 18.33 -2.28 17.06
CA PHE A 64 17.33 -2.08 18.11
C PHE A 64 16.39 -3.26 18.31
N GLU A 65 15.90 -3.86 17.21
CA GLU A 65 14.96 -4.98 17.29
C GLU A 65 15.61 -6.26 17.84
N GLU A 66 16.89 -6.49 17.56
CA GLU A 66 17.61 -7.69 17.98
C GLU A 66 18.20 -7.55 19.39
N ASP A 67 18.81 -6.40 19.66
CA ASP A 67 19.60 -6.16 20.87
C ASP A 67 18.78 -5.55 22.00
N LEU A 68 17.66 -4.88 21.69
CA LEU A 68 16.79 -4.21 22.66
C LEU A 68 15.30 -4.63 22.51
N PRO A 69 15.00 -5.95 22.47
CA PRO A 69 13.64 -6.45 22.19
C PRO A 69 12.60 -6.00 23.23
N GLN A 70 13.02 -5.61 24.43
CA GLN A 70 12.14 -5.14 25.50
C GLN A 70 11.30 -3.91 25.14
N TYR A 71 11.73 -3.12 24.14
CA TYR A 71 10.98 -1.95 23.67
C TYR A 71 9.89 -2.29 22.63
N ASN A 72 9.83 -3.55 22.16
CA ASN A 72 8.89 -4.01 21.13
C ASN A 72 8.88 -3.15 19.85
N ALA A 73 10.00 -2.48 19.54
CA ALA A 73 10.14 -1.56 18.42
C ALA A 73 10.67 -2.29 17.18
N LYS A 74 9.77 -2.86 16.37
CA LYS A 74 10.14 -3.54 15.11
C LYS A 74 10.74 -2.55 14.13
N GLY A 75 11.92 -2.85 13.60
CA GLY A 75 12.69 -1.88 12.81
C GLY A 75 13.01 -0.59 13.57
N GLY A 76 13.03 -0.61 14.91
CA GLY A 76 13.30 0.55 15.75
C GLY A 76 12.13 1.54 15.89
N ILE A 77 10.94 1.18 15.39
CA ILE A 77 9.78 2.08 15.37
C ILE A 77 8.57 1.46 16.07
N LEU A 78 7.66 2.34 16.45
CA LEU A 78 6.33 2.05 16.96
C LEU A 78 5.32 2.83 16.12
N ILE A 79 4.43 2.10 15.45
CA ILE A 79 3.35 2.70 14.66
C ILE A 79 2.13 2.86 15.59
N ARG A 80 1.51 4.04 15.53
CA ARG A 80 0.29 4.40 16.26
C ARG A 80 -0.80 4.76 15.25
N GLU A 81 -2.04 4.80 15.70
CA GLU A 81 -3.17 5.20 14.86
C GLU A 81 -2.98 6.61 14.26
N GLY A 82 -3.55 6.86 13.08
CA GLY A 82 -3.52 8.18 12.44
C GLY A 82 -2.18 8.58 11.79
N GLY A 83 -1.37 7.60 11.35
CA GLY A 83 -0.10 7.86 10.65
C GLY A 83 1.04 8.36 11.53
N VAL A 84 0.87 8.21 12.85
CA VAL A 84 1.86 8.59 13.86
C VAL A 84 2.94 7.51 13.95
N VAL A 85 4.21 7.91 13.81
CA VAL A 85 5.35 6.98 13.89
C VAL A 85 6.38 7.54 14.87
N VAL A 86 6.67 6.74 15.90
CA VAL A 86 7.49 7.15 17.03
C VAL A 86 8.56 6.10 17.37
N SER A 87 9.58 6.50 18.11
CA SER A 87 10.57 5.59 18.73
C SER A 87 10.69 5.88 20.23
N PRO A 88 10.80 4.87 21.09
CA PRO A 88 11.04 5.09 22.52
C PRO A 88 12.35 5.81 22.76
N THR A 89 12.33 6.94 23.48
CA THR A 89 13.55 7.71 23.74
C THR A 89 14.55 6.93 24.58
N LEU A 90 14.07 6.13 25.55
CA LEU A 90 14.93 5.30 26.40
C LEU A 90 15.66 4.18 25.63
N MET A 91 15.10 3.71 24.51
CA MET A 91 15.78 2.75 23.64
C MET A 91 17.07 3.34 23.09
N TRP A 92 17.06 4.62 22.69
CA TRP A 92 18.27 5.31 22.24
C TRP A 92 19.29 5.52 23.36
N VAL A 93 18.83 5.80 24.58
CA VAL A 93 19.70 5.92 25.76
C VAL A 93 20.42 4.59 26.03
N GLU A 94 19.68 3.48 26.04
CA GLU A 94 20.24 2.15 26.30
C GLU A 94 21.17 1.70 25.16
N ALA A 95 20.82 2.04 23.90
CA ALA A 95 21.66 1.75 22.75
C ALA A 95 23.03 2.42 22.83
N LEU A 96 23.13 3.65 23.36
CA LEU A 96 24.42 4.33 23.54
C LEU A 96 25.31 3.57 24.53
N ASP A 97 24.77 3.17 25.69
CA ASP A 97 25.50 2.40 26.70
C ASP A 97 26.00 1.06 26.14
N LEU A 98 25.15 0.35 25.39
CA LEU A 98 25.51 -0.91 24.76
C LEU A 98 26.56 -0.71 23.65
N LEU A 99 26.48 0.37 22.87
CA LEU A 99 27.41 0.69 21.80
C LEU A 99 28.83 0.94 22.34
N PHE A 100 28.97 1.74 23.40
CA PHE A 100 30.28 1.98 24.04
C PHE A 100 30.83 0.72 24.69
N SER A 101 29.97 -0.15 25.22
CA SER A 101 30.37 -1.46 25.75
C SER A 101 30.98 -2.32 24.64
N ARG A 102 30.30 -2.42 23.48
CA ARG A 102 30.80 -3.16 22.30
C ARG A 102 32.10 -2.61 21.75
N LEU A 103 32.26 -1.27 21.70
CA LEU A 103 33.52 -0.66 21.30
C LEU A 103 34.66 -1.04 22.24
N LYS A 104 34.44 -0.98 23.55
CA LYS A 104 35.44 -1.38 24.55
C LYS A 104 35.79 -2.87 24.42
N GLU A 105 34.80 -3.72 24.23
CA GLU A 105 34.97 -5.17 24.06
C GLU A 105 35.67 -5.55 22.76
N SER A 106 35.57 -4.71 21.72
CA SER A 106 36.28 -4.91 20.44
C SER A 106 37.80 -4.74 20.52
N GLY A 107 38.34 -4.31 21.68
CA GLY A 107 39.77 -4.14 21.91
C GLY A 107 40.34 -2.78 21.51
N VAL A 108 39.46 -1.81 21.22
CA VAL A 108 39.86 -0.42 20.93
C VAL A 108 40.46 0.23 22.18
N SER A 109 41.58 0.93 22.00
CA SER A 109 42.15 1.81 23.01
C SER A 109 41.30 3.08 23.16
N MET A 110 40.24 3.01 23.97
CA MET A 110 39.25 4.08 24.17
C MET A 110 39.87 5.43 24.58
N ASN A 111 41.02 5.42 25.25
CA ASN A 111 41.75 6.61 25.68
C ASN A 111 42.43 7.38 24.53
N LEU A 112 42.54 6.79 23.35
CA LEU A 112 43.11 7.43 22.15
C LEU A 112 42.08 8.23 21.35
N ILE A 113 40.79 8.11 21.70
CA ILE A 113 39.71 8.86 21.05
C ILE A 113 39.84 10.34 21.42
N LYS A 114 40.17 11.18 20.43
CA LYS A 114 40.39 12.62 20.61
C LYS A 114 39.11 13.42 20.55
N SER A 115 38.20 13.04 19.66
CA SER A 115 36.89 13.64 19.60
C SER A 115 35.79 12.68 19.16
N ILE A 116 34.56 13.06 19.50
CA ILE A 116 33.32 12.37 19.13
C ILE A 116 32.36 13.37 18.49
N SER A 117 31.67 12.95 17.44
CA SER A 117 30.47 13.65 16.94
C SER A 117 29.37 12.64 16.58
N ILE A 118 28.14 13.14 16.54
CA ILE A 118 26.93 12.37 16.27
C ILE A 118 26.37 12.75 14.89
N GLY A 119 26.11 11.76 14.05
CA GLY A 119 25.06 11.76 13.04
C GLY A 119 23.82 11.09 13.63
N ALA A 120 22.64 11.59 13.35
CA ALA A 120 21.42 10.95 13.83
C ALA A 120 20.29 11.13 12.85
N GLN A 121 19.31 10.24 12.88
CA GLN A 121 18.12 10.39 12.06
C GLN A 121 17.54 11.80 12.21
N GLN A 122 17.49 12.54 11.10
CA GLN A 122 16.57 13.66 11.01
C GLN A 122 15.14 13.08 11.11
N HIS A 123 14.07 13.77 11.47
CA HIS A 123 13.93 15.10 12.06
C HIS A 123 13.49 14.99 13.54
N GLY A 124 13.74 13.84 14.18
CA GLY A 124 13.07 13.46 15.42
C GLY A 124 13.33 14.41 16.58
N SER A 125 12.38 14.52 17.52
CA SER A 125 12.47 15.45 18.65
C SER A 125 12.33 14.77 20.01
N VAL A 126 13.18 15.18 20.95
CA VAL A 126 13.19 14.70 22.33
C VAL A 126 12.81 15.85 23.27
N TYR A 127 11.91 15.57 24.20
CA TYR A 127 11.31 16.56 25.11
C TYR A 127 11.79 16.28 26.53
N TRP A 128 12.77 17.05 26.98
CA TRP A 128 13.35 16.91 28.31
C TRP A 128 12.44 17.54 29.37
N LYS A 129 12.12 16.75 30.39
CA LYS A 129 11.29 17.19 31.51
C LYS A 129 12.01 18.21 32.39
N LYS A 130 11.28 19.12 33.03
CA LYS A 130 11.82 20.04 34.06
C LYS A 130 12.67 19.29 35.09
N GLY A 131 13.90 19.76 35.32
CA GLY A 131 14.89 19.17 36.24
C GLY A 131 15.83 18.13 35.62
N SER A 132 15.67 17.79 34.34
CA SER A 132 16.47 16.74 33.69
C SER A 132 17.92 17.15 33.46
N ARG A 133 18.21 18.46 33.36
CA ARG A 133 19.60 18.94 33.35
C ARG A 133 20.42 18.42 34.54
N SER A 134 19.81 18.39 35.72
CA SER A 134 20.46 17.87 36.93
C SER A 134 20.71 16.36 36.84
N LEU A 135 19.88 15.59 36.13
CA LEU A 135 20.13 14.16 35.92
C LEU A 135 21.33 13.95 34.99
N LEU A 136 21.44 14.74 33.92
CA LEU A 136 22.56 14.70 32.98
C LEU A 136 23.90 15.05 33.65
N THR A 137 23.93 16.10 34.48
CA THR A 137 25.18 16.55 35.12
C THR A 137 25.68 15.61 36.21
N ASN A 138 24.81 14.74 36.75
CA ASN A 138 25.14 13.85 37.88
C ASN A 138 25.20 12.37 37.48
N LEU A 139 25.42 12.06 36.19
CA LEU A 139 25.53 10.67 35.74
C LEU A 139 26.69 9.95 36.44
N CYS A 140 26.42 8.78 37.02
CA CYS A 140 27.36 7.95 37.76
C CYS A 140 27.67 6.65 37.01
N SER A 141 28.95 6.30 36.93
CA SER A 141 29.46 5.13 36.19
C SER A 141 29.03 3.77 36.79
N ASN A 142 28.53 3.76 38.03
CA ASN A 142 28.09 2.54 38.73
C ASN A 142 26.68 2.07 38.33
N ASP A 143 25.93 2.86 37.56
CA ASP A 143 24.59 2.49 37.07
C ASP A 143 24.53 2.66 35.53
N SER A 144 23.46 2.18 34.91
CA SER A 144 23.21 2.37 33.47
C SER A 144 22.63 3.76 33.20
N LEU A 145 22.83 4.27 31.97
CA LEU A 145 22.19 5.51 31.54
C LEU A 145 20.66 5.42 31.58
N VAL A 146 20.11 4.26 31.16
CA VAL A 146 18.65 4.06 31.10
C VAL A 146 18.01 4.16 32.49
N ASN A 147 18.64 3.60 33.53
CA ASN A 147 18.13 3.70 34.91
C ASN A 147 18.17 5.13 35.44
N GLN A 148 19.21 5.89 35.09
CA GLN A 148 19.43 7.26 35.56
C GLN A 148 18.56 8.28 34.81
N LEU A 149 18.19 8.00 33.56
CA LEU A 149 17.43 8.89 32.67
C LEU A 149 15.98 8.47 32.42
N LYS A 150 15.49 7.39 33.05
CA LYS A 150 14.11 6.90 32.89
C LYS A 150 13.01 7.96 33.13
N ASP A 151 13.29 8.93 33.99
CA ASP A 151 12.35 10.00 34.38
C ASP A 151 12.68 11.36 33.73
N ALA A 152 13.61 11.39 32.77
CA ALA A 152 14.15 12.62 32.17
C ALA A 152 13.29 13.20 31.02
N PHE A 153 12.23 12.51 30.60
CA PHE A 153 11.45 12.88 29.42
C PHE A 153 10.00 13.21 29.79
N SER A 154 9.48 14.31 29.22
CA SER A 154 8.05 14.67 29.32
C SER A 154 7.22 13.95 28.26
N ILE A 155 7.87 13.56 27.15
CA ILE A 155 7.33 12.72 26.09
C ILE A 155 8.26 11.51 25.94
N ASN A 156 7.75 10.30 26.21
CA ASN A 156 8.56 9.07 26.22
C ASN A 156 8.77 8.46 24.83
N GLU A 157 7.88 8.79 23.89
CA GLU A 157 7.89 8.30 22.52
C GLU A 157 8.15 9.47 21.59
N SER A 158 9.35 9.54 21.02
CA SER A 158 9.79 10.62 20.16
C SER A 158 9.20 10.44 18.76
N PRO A 159 8.53 11.46 18.17
CA PRO A 159 8.20 11.43 16.75
C PRO A 159 9.47 11.41 15.91
N ILE A 160 9.47 10.62 14.83
CA ILE A 160 10.63 10.44 13.93
C ILE A 160 10.31 10.86 12.49
N TRP A 161 11.28 10.79 11.56
CA TRP A 161 11.08 11.27 10.18
C TRP A 161 9.97 10.57 9.39
N MET A 162 9.57 9.38 9.82
CA MET A 162 8.50 8.61 9.21
C MET A 162 7.11 9.15 9.55
N ASP A 163 6.99 10.05 10.54
CA ASP A 163 5.70 10.58 10.97
C ASP A 163 5.08 11.48 9.89
N SER A 164 3.83 11.16 9.54
CA SER A 164 3.05 11.87 8.51
C SER A 164 1.79 12.54 9.07
N SER A 165 1.66 12.63 10.39
CA SER A 165 0.40 12.93 11.06
C SER A 165 0.05 14.42 11.17
N THR A 166 0.98 15.32 10.86
CA THR A 166 0.91 16.77 11.14
C THR A 166 0.48 17.63 9.94
N VAL A 167 -0.36 17.08 9.06
CA VAL A 167 -0.83 17.79 7.84
C VAL A 167 -1.51 19.12 8.20
N SER A 168 -2.31 19.16 9.26
CA SER A 168 -2.96 20.38 9.74
C SER A 168 -1.98 21.44 10.23
N GLU A 169 -0.95 21.02 10.96
CA GLU A 169 0.08 21.90 11.50
C GLU A 169 0.94 22.48 10.36
N CYS A 170 1.24 21.69 9.33
CA CYS A 170 1.92 22.18 8.12
C CYS A 170 1.13 23.31 7.44
N ALA A 171 -0.17 23.09 7.19
CA ALA A 171 -1.01 24.09 6.54
C ALA A 171 -1.09 25.39 7.36
N ALA A 172 -1.23 25.28 8.69
CA ALA A 172 -1.27 26.42 9.59
C ALA A 172 0.05 27.21 9.61
N LEU A 173 1.20 26.52 9.58
CA LEU A 173 2.51 27.17 9.52
C LEU A 173 2.71 27.91 8.19
N GLU A 174 2.37 27.27 7.07
CA GLU A 174 2.46 27.91 5.75
C GLU A 174 1.55 29.13 5.65
N GLU A 175 0.29 29.01 6.08
CA GLU A 175 -0.66 30.13 6.11
C GLU A 175 -0.10 31.30 6.94
N SER A 176 0.44 31.00 8.12
CA SER A 176 1.03 32.01 9.02
C SER A 176 2.21 32.74 8.39
N MET A 177 2.99 32.08 7.55
CA MET A 177 4.16 32.66 6.87
C MET A 177 3.83 33.32 5.52
N GLY A 178 2.58 33.26 5.06
CA GLY A 178 2.16 33.81 3.77
C GLY A 178 2.33 32.86 2.58
N GLY A 179 2.36 31.55 2.84
CA GLY A 179 2.36 30.46 1.86
C GLY A 179 3.64 29.62 1.83
N SER A 180 3.55 28.46 1.17
CA SER A 180 4.60 27.43 1.13
C SER A 180 5.93 27.96 0.57
N MET A 181 5.89 28.76 -0.50
CA MET A 181 7.11 29.36 -1.08
C MET A 181 7.77 30.34 -0.12
N LYS A 182 6.98 31.15 0.61
CA LYS A 182 7.54 32.12 1.56
C LYS A 182 8.22 31.43 2.74
N LEU A 183 7.62 30.35 3.24
CA LEU A 183 8.26 29.50 4.24
C LEU A 183 9.55 28.88 3.69
N ALA A 184 9.53 28.38 2.45
CA ALA A 184 10.71 27.81 1.79
C ALA A 184 11.87 28.81 1.64
N GLU A 185 11.59 30.07 1.25
CA GLU A 185 12.59 31.14 1.17
C GLU A 185 13.30 31.41 2.50
N ILE A 186 12.59 31.24 3.61
CA ILE A 186 13.09 31.49 4.97
C ILE A 186 13.84 30.26 5.49
N THR A 187 13.19 29.09 5.46
CA THR A 187 13.66 27.89 6.16
C THR A 187 14.29 26.84 5.25
N GLY A 188 14.40 27.12 3.95
CA GLY A 188 14.93 26.18 2.96
C GLY A 188 13.97 25.08 2.53
N SER A 189 12.72 25.07 2.99
CA SER A 189 11.72 24.04 2.66
C SER A 189 10.31 24.56 2.90
N LYS A 190 9.33 24.09 2.11
CA LYS A 190 7.91 24.17 2.49
C LYS A 190 7.63 23.39 3.78
N ALA A 191 6.40 23.43 4.30
CA ALA A 191 6.08 22.66 5.49
C ALA A 191 5.97 21.17 5.14
N TYR A 192 6.74 20.33 5.82
CA TYR A 192 6.67 18.88 5.69
C TYR A 192 6.24 18.27 7.02
N THR A 193 5.40 17.24 6.97
CA THR A 193 4.80 16.64 8.17
C THR A 193 5.85 16.17 9.18
N ARG A 194 6.93 15.57 8.68
CA ARG A 194 8.03 15.09 9.51
C ARG A 194 8.89 16.20 10.14
N PHE A 195 8.84 17.44 9.62
CA PHE A 195 9.72 18.51 10.10
C PHE A 195 9.34 18.92 11.52
N THR A 196 10.37 19.17 12.33
CA THR A 196 10.25 19.18 13.78
C THR A 196 9.30 20.25 14.31
N GLY A 197 9.23 21.43 13.68
CA GLY A 197 8.31 22.50 14.09
C GLY A 197 6.84 22.05 14.08
N ASN A 198 6.43 21.29 13.06
CA ASN A 198 5.07 20.78 12.93
C ASN A 198 4.78 19.70 13.98
N GLN A 199 5.76 18.85 14.28
CA GLN A 199 5.67 17.84 15.34
C GLN A 199 5.55 18.47 16.74
N ILE A 200 6.35 19.52 17.00
CA ILE A 200 6.28 20.31 18.23
C ILE A 200 4.90 20.97 18.37
N ALA A 201 4.36 21.56 17.29
CA ALA A 201 3.05 22.19 17.30
C ALA A 201 1.94 21.20 17.68
N ARG A 202 1.97 20.00 17.10
CA ARG A 202 1.04 18.93 17.44
C ARG A 202 1.18 18.49 18.90
N ILE A 203 2.41 18.28 19.39
CA ILE A 203 2.65 17.89 20.78
C ILE A 203 2.18 18.97 21.76
N ALA A 204 2.47 20.24 21.49
CA ALA A 204 2.00 21.35 22.31
C ALA A 204 0.46 21.43 22.38
N LYS A 205 -0.21 21.08 21.27
CA LYS A 205 -1.68 21.05 21.16
C LYS A 205 -2.32 19.85 21.84
N LEU A 206 -1.77 18.64 21.64
CA LEU A 206 -2.35 17.39 22.14
C LEU A 206 -1.95 17.09 23.60
N TYR A 207 -0.74 17.47 23.99
CA TYR A 207 -0.17 17.20 25.31
C TYR A 207 0.32 18.49 25.99
N PRO A 208 -0.56 19.48 26.21
CA PRO A 208 -0.16 20.79 26.71
C PRO A 208 0.52 20.72 28.08
N GLU A 209 0.09 19.81 28.96
CA GLU A 209 0.72 19.60 30.27
C GLU A 209 2.14 19.05 30.15
N ALA A 210 2.37 18.09 29.25
CA ALA A 210 3.69 17.53 28.99
C ALA A 210 4.61 18.58 28.35
N TYR A 211 4.09 19.36 27.40
CA TYR A 211 4.82 20.47 26.78
C TYR A 211 5.19 21.57 27.79
N GLU A 212 4.26 21.93 28.67
CA GLU A 212 4.54 22.88 29.76
C GLU A 212 5.57 22.32 30.75
N ASN A 213 5.58 21.00 30.97
CA ASN A 213 6.59 20.33 31.78
C ASN A 213 7.92 20.09 31.04
N THR A 214 8.06 20.54 29.80
CA THR A 214 9.28 20.43 29.00
C THR A 214 10.15 21.66 29.23
N GLU A 215 11.40 21.46 29.68
CA GLU A 215 12.38 22.55 29.83
C GLU A 215 13.31 22.71 28.63
N ARG A 216 13.51 21.64 27.86
CA ARG A 216 14.39 21.62 26.69
C ARG A 216 13.84 20.70 25.61
N ILE A 217 13.95 21.11 24.35
CA ILE A 217 13.66 20.28 23.18
C ILE A 217 14.96 20.11 22.39
N SER A 218 15.28 18.87 22.04
CA SER A 218 16.47 18.49 21.28
C SER A 218 16.07 17.77 19.99
N LEU A 219 16.83 17.96 18.91
CA LEU A 219 16.87 16.97 17.83
C LEU A 219 17.62 15.73 18.31
N VAL A 220 17.39 14.56 17.70
CA VAL A 220 18.05 13.29 18.07
C VAL A 220 19.58 13.43 18.13
N SER A 221 20.17 14.20 17.21
CA SER A 221 21.60 14.53 17.16
C SER A 221 22.07 15.27 18.42
N SER A 222 21.46 16.40 18.75
CA SER A 222 21.74 17.21 19.93
C SER A 222 21.39 16.50 21.25
N PHE A 223 20.39 15.61 21.23
CA PHE A 223 19.99 14.77 22.36
C PHE A 223 21.13 13.80 22.74
N ALA A 224 21.62 13.02 21.78
CA ALA A 224 22.71 12.09 22.02
C ALA A 224 23.99 12.82 22.43
N THR A 225 24.25 13.99 21.84
CA THR A 225 25.41 14.83 22.19
C THR A 225 25.27 15.39 23.62
N SER A 226 24.05 15.73 24.06
CA SER A 226 23.79 16.19 25.42
C SER A 226 24.10 15.12 26.46
N ILE A 227 23.78 13.85 26.17
CA ILE A 227 24.14 12.72 27.04
C ILE A 227 25.66 12.57 27.13
N LEU A 228 26.39 12.67 26.01
CA LEU A 228 27.86 12.57 26.01
C LEU A 228 28.53 13.69 26.81
N CYS A 229 28.00 14.91 26.78
CA CYS A 229 28.53 16.04 27.54
C CYS A 229 28.08 16.06 29.01
N GLY A 230 26.95 15.43 29.35
CA GLY A 230 26.30 15.58 30.66
C GLY A 230 25.66 16.95 30.87
N ASP A 231 25.35 17.67 29.78
CA ASP A 231 24.64 18.95 29.80
C ASP A 231 23.92 19.17 28.45
N TYR A 232 22.96 20.09 28.41
CA TYR A 232 22.24 20.41 27.18
C TYR A 232 23.16 21.02 26.12
N VAL A 233 23.16 20.37 24.96
CA VAL A 233 23.86 20.83 23.77
C VAL A 233 22.87 21.51 22.83
N ASN A 234 23.32 22.59 22.18
CA ASN A 234 22.53 23.32 21.19
C ASN A 234 22.45 22.56 19.86
N ILE A 235 21.37 22.82 19.12
CA ILE A 235 21.13 22.25 17.80
C ILE A 235 22.09 22.92 16.79
N ASP A 236 22.70 22.13 15.89
CA ASP A 236 23.57 22.70 14.86
C ASP A 236 22.76 23.32 13.71
N LEU A 237 23.38 24.21 12.93
CA LEU A 237 22.72 24.88 11.82
C LEU A 237 22.23 23.92 10.73
N SER A 238 22.93 22.81 10.48
CA SER A 238 22.56 21.89 9.39
C SER A 238 21.31 21.10 9.75
N ASP A 239 21.29 20.42 10.91
CA ASP A 239 20.12 19.65 11.34
C ASP A 239 18.94 20.57 11.72
N GLY A 240 19.25 21.75 12.28
CA GLY A 240 18.26 22.80 12.57
C GLY A 240 17.52 23.32 11.34
N SER A 241 18.11 23.19 10.15
CA SER A 241 17.45 23.52 8.88
C SER A 241 16.25 22.59 8.60
N GLY A 242 16.28 21.36 9.13
CA GLY A 242 15.21 20.36 8.98
C GLY A 242 14.00 20.57 9.91
N MET A 243 13.79 21.78 10.44
CA MET A 243 12.77 22.04 11.46
C MET A 243 11.60 22.91 10.97
N ASN A 244 11.71 23.59 9.82
CA ASN A 244 10.87 24.74 9.41
C ASN A 244 10.88 25.91 10.43
N LEU A 245 11.94 26.02 11.24
CA LEU A 245 12.07 27.05 12.28
C LEU A 245 13.31 27.94 12.10
N LEU A 246 14.40 27.41 11.53
CA LEU A 246 15.65 28.15 11.32
C LEU A 246 15.54 29.02 10.07
N ASP A 247 15.89 30.30 10.16
CA ASP A 247 16.20 31.09 8.99
C ASP A 247 17.62 30.71 8.53
N ILE A 248 17.69 29.98 7.42
CA ILE A 248 18.94 29.37 6.94
C ILE A 248 19.95 30.40 6.43
N ARG A 249 19.57 31.66 6.23
CA ARG A 249 20.47 32.73 5.74
C ARG A 249 21.03 33.57 6.88
N THR A 250 20.21 33.80 7.90
CA THR A 250 20.63 34.59 9.08
C THR A 250 21.20 33.72 10.19
N HIS A 251 21.06 32.40 10.09
CA HIS A 251 21.50 31.40 11.08
C HIS A 251 20.85 31.59 12.46
N LYS A 252 19.64 32.14 12.48
CA LYS A 252 18.86 32.40 13.69
C LYS A 252 17.48 31.76 13.57
N TRP A 253 16.88 31.43 14.70
CA TRP A 253 15.48 31.00 14.69
C TRP A 253 14.58 32.12 14.18
N HIS A 254 13.69 31.79 13.25
CA HIS A 254 12.69 32.70 12.75
C HIS A 254 11.55 32.80 13.76
N ILE A 255 11.54 33.89 14.54
CA ILE A 255 10.58 34.08 15.65
C ILE A 255 9.11 33.91 15.23
N PRO A 256 8.65 34.39 14.05
CA PRO A 256 7.30 34.11 13.59
C PRO A 256 7.01 32.61 13.38
N CYS A 257 7.96 31.83 12.86
CA CYS A 257 7.78 30.37 12.74
C CYS A 257 7.67 29.71 14.12
N LEU A 258 8.53 30.11 15.07
CA LEU A 258 8.48 29.59 16.44
C LEU A 258 7.10 29.85 17.08
N ASN A 259 6.62 31.09 17.00
CA ASN A 259 5.34 31.50 17.58
C ASN A 259 4.14 30.82 16.93
N ALA A 260 4.22 30.52 15.62
CA ALA A 260 3.19 29.78 14.91
C ALA A 260 3.13 28.31 15.33
N CYS A 261 4.26 27.71 15.72
CA CYS A 261 4.32 26.32 16.16
C CYS A 261 3.93 26.15 17.64
N ALA A 262 4.58 26.85 18.57
CA ALA A 262 4.32 26.67 20.00
C ALA A 262 4.80 27.85 20.87
N PRO A 263 4.15 28.11 22.02
CA PRO A 263 4.54 29.19 22.93
C PRO A 263 5.88 28.89 23.61
N ASN A 264 6.68 29.93 23.86
CA ASN A 264 7.96 29.84 24.59
C ASN A 264 8.93 28.80 24.00
N LEU A 265 8.90 28.64 22.67
CA LEU A 265 9.70 27.65 21.98
C LEU A 265 11.18 28.04 21.90
N TYR A 266 11.48 29.34 21.81
CA TYR A 266 12.87 29.84 21.79
C TYR A 266 13.64 29.42 23.05
N GLU A 267 13.06 29.57 24.25
CA GLU A 267 13.74 29.17 25.50
C GLU A 267 13.99 27.66 25.57
N ARG A 268 13.14 26.85 24.93
CA ARG A 268 13.25 25.39 24.89
C ARG A 268 14.28 24.90 23.88
N LEU A 269 14.58 25.66 22.83
CA LEU A 269 15.58 25.28 21.81
C LEU A 269 16.98 25.85 22.12
N GLY A 270 17.05 27.05 22.69
CA GLY A 270 18.31 27.82 22.81
C GLY A 270 18.90 28.23 21.46
N ASP A 271 20.01 28.96 21.46
CA ASP A 271 20.62 29.42 20.21
C ASP A 271 21.20 28.27 19.38
N PRO A 272 21.02 28.25 18.04
CA PRO A 272 21.67 27.28 17.20
C PRO A 272 23.18 27.55 17.13
N VAL A 273 23.98 26.52 16.83
CA VAL A 273 25.44 26.62 16.76
C VAL A 273 26.00 26.21 15.40
N PRO A 274 27.17 26.75 14.98
CA PRO A 274 27.86 26.29 13.77
C PRO A 274 28.11 24.78 13.74
N THR A 275 28.17 24.22 12.55
CA THR A 275 28.08 22.76 12.30
C THR A 275 29.33 21.96 12.68
N THR A 276 30.42 22.61 13.08
CA THR A 276 31.64 21.95 13.58
C THR A 276 32.09 22.50 14.93
N THR A 277 31.17 23.07 15.71
CA THR A 277 31.47 23.67 17.01
C THR A 277 31.83 22.61 18.05
N LEU A 278 32.92 22.84 18.79
CA LEU A 278 33.24 22.10 20.02
C LEU A 278 32.28 22.54 21.12
N VAL A 279 31.45 21.62 21.59
CA VAL A 279 30.35 21.90 22.54
C VAL A 279 30.66 21.50 23.98
N GLY A 280 31.71 20.70 24.20
CA GLY A 280 32.15 20.33 25.53
C GLY A 280 33.19 19.23 25.54
N LYS A 281 33.51 18.74 26.74
CA LYS A 281 34.31 17.53 26.96
C LYS A 281 33.38 16.35 27.26
N ILE A 282 33.86 15.14 27.02
CA ILE A 282 33.15 13.91 27.40
C ILE A 282 32.86 13.89 28.91
N HIS A 283 31.66 13.47 29.30
CA HIS A 283 31.27 13.36 30.70
C HIS A 283 32.09 12.28 31.44
N SER A 284 32.35 12.49 32.73
CA SER A 284 33.13 11.56 33.58
C SER A 284 32.55 10.14 33.60
N TYR A 285 31.23 10.00 33.43
CA TYR A 285 30.54 8.72 33.25
C TYR A 285 31.24 7.82 32.22
N PHE A 286 31.54 8.35 31.02
CA PHE A 286 32.15 7.58 29.95
C PHE A 286 33.65 7.36 30.16
N VAL A 287 34.32 8.29 30.84
CA VAL A 287 35.73 8.16 31.26
C VAL A 287 35.87 6.99 32.23
N GLU A 288 35.09 6.98 33.30
CA GLU A 288 35.16 5.97 34.35
C GLU A 288 34.65 4.60 33.89
N LYS A 289 33.52 4.56 33.18
CA LYS A 289 32.88 3.31 32.75
C LYS A 289 33.58 2.66 31.55
N TYR A 290 33.93 3.47 30.54
CA TYR A 290 34.44 2.96 29.26
C TYR A 290 35.91 3.23 29.00
N GLY A 291 36.57 4.07 29.80
CA GLY A 291 38.01 4.33 29.69
C GLY A 291 38.38 5.36 28.63
N LEU A 292 37.46 6.25 28.25
CA LEU A 292 37.78 7.38 27.38
C LEU A 292 38.70 8.39 28.09
N SER A 293 39.41 9.21 27.32
CA SER A 293 40.20 10.30 27.89
C SER A 293 39.28 11.42 28.41
N PRO A 294 39.51 11.99 29.61
CA PRO A 294 38.79 13.19 30.06
C PRO A 294 39.05 14.42 29.19
N SER A 295 40.09 14.36 28.33
CA SER A 295 40.38 15.40 27.34
C SER A 295 39.57 15.26 26.05
N CYS A 296 38.80 14.18 25.87
CA CYS A 296 38.08 13.89 24.64
C CYS A 296 37.04 14.99 24.37
N ASP A 297 37.13 15.59 23.19
CA ASP A 297 36.29 16.69 22.75
C ASP A 297 34.99 16.20 22.13
N ILE A 298 33.89 16.87 22.45
CA ILE A 298 32.60 16.62 21.84
C ILE A 298 32.32 17.75 20.85
N VAL A 299 32.16 17.40 19.59
CA VAL A 299 31.72 18.29 18.53
C VAL A 299 30.21 18.13 18.36
N CYS A 300 29.49 19.23 18.13
CA CYS A 300 28.03 19.22 18.01
C CYS A 300 27.53 18.09 17.08
N GLY A 301 26.43 17.45 17.45
CA GLY A 301 25.76 16.50 16.56
C GLY A 301 25.18 17.21 15.33
N SER A 302 24.88 16.44 14.28
CA SER A 302 24.13 16.90 13.10
C SER A 302 23.28 15.77 12.55
N GLY A 303 22.47 16.07 11.53
CA GLY A 303 21.63 15.08 10.86
C GLY A 303 22.46 14.01 10.16
N ASP A 304 21.90 12.80 10.03
CA ASP A 304 22.48 11.67 9.32
C ASP A 304 22.79 12.02 7.88
N THR A 305 21.86 12.68 7.20
CA THR A 305 21.99 13.12 5.81
C THR A 305 23.14 14.13 5.64
N PRO A 306 23.18 15.25 6.39
CA PRO A 306 24.36 16.13 6.41
C PRO A 306 25.67 15.39 6.71
N CYS A 307 25.68 14.47 7.69
CA CYS A 307 26.87 13.67 7.96
C CYS A 307 27.23 12.77 6.77
N SER A 308 26.29 12.12 6.12
CA SER A 308 26.51 11.31 4.93
C SER A 308 27.18 12.10 3.81
N LEU A 309 26.84 13.37 3.59
CA LEU A 309 27.54 14.23 2.61
C LEU A 309 29.04 14.29 2.89
N VAL A 310 29.40 14.50 4.15
CA VAL A 310 30.80 14.52 4.60
C VAL A 310 31.44 13.14 4.45
N GLY A 311 30.71 12.09 4.79
CA GLY A 311 31.15 10.70 4.63
C GLY A 311 31.39 10.30 3.18
N LEU A 312 30.66 10.91 2.24
CA LEU A 312 30.83 10.76 0.79
C LEU A 312 31.92 11.68 0.22
N ARG A 313 32.61 12.46 1.06
CA ARG A 313 33.65 13.43 0.67
C ARG A 313 33.12 14.58 -0.19
N MET A 314 31.85 14.95 -0.01
CA MET A 314 31.30 16.17 -0.62
C MET A 314 31.82 17.39 0.14
N ASN A 315 32.80 18.06 -0.46
CA ASN A 315 33.52 19.17 0.17
C ASN A 315 33.78 20.33 -0.78
N ARG A 316 33.49 20.16 -2.08
CA ARG A 316 33.70 21.18 -3.12
C ARG A 316 32.36 21.61 -3.70
N PRO A 317 32.12 22.91 -3.89
CA PRO A 317 30.97 23.37 -4.66
C PRO A 317 30.96 22.69 -6.03
N GLY A 318 29.80 22.22 -6.50
CA GLY A 318 29.72 21.43 -7.74
C GLY A 318 29.79 19.91 -7.53
N ASP A 319 30.11 19.44 -6.31
CA ASP A 319 29.94 18.05 -5.94
C ASP A 319 28.45 17.69 -5.90
N ILE A 320 28.12 16.55 -6.51
CA ILE A 320 26.82 15.89 -6.40
C ILE A 320 27.03 14.51 -5.79
N ALA A 321 26.11 14.07 -4.95
CA ALA A 321 25.97 12.64 -4.66
C ALA A 321 24.58 12.13 -5.01
N ILE A 322 24.51 10.92 -5.55
CA ILE A 322 23.28 10.21 -5.85
C ILE A 322 23.28 8.91 -5.06
N SER A 323 22.37 8.80 -4.09
CA SER A 323 22.13 7.58 -3.34
C SER A 323 20.99 6.81 -4.00
N LEU A 324 21.31 5.68 -4.65
CA LEU A 324 20.35 4.83 -5.35
C LEU A 324 19.91 3.68 -4.44
N GLY A 325 18.72 3.81 -3.84
CA GLY A 325 18.17 2.83 -2.90
C GLY A 325 16.65 2.75 -2.97
N THR A 326 16.03 2.36 -1.85
CA THR A 326 14.57 2.32 -1.67
C THR A 326 13.89 3.65 -1.97
N SER A 327 14.60 4.76 -1.75
CA SER A 327 14.31 6.04 -2.36
C SER A 327 15.60 6.55 -2.98
N ASN A 328 15.50 7.21 -4.12
CA ASN A 328 16.67 7.83 -4.72
C ASN A 328 16.82 9.24 -4.13
N THR A 329 18.00 9.56 -3.62
CA THR A 329 18.27 10.89 -3.05
C THR A 329 19.41 11.54 -3.78
N VAL A 330 19.21 12.76 -4.23
CA VAL A 330 20.24 13.59 -4.85
C VAL A 330 20.64 14.67 -3.86
N PHE A 331 21.95 14.82 -3.72
CA PHE A 331 22.60 15.79 -2.88
C PHE A 331 23.47 16.71 -3.72
N ALA A 332 23.42 18.02 -3.47
CA ALA A 332 24.31 18.97 -4.13
C ALA A 332 24.86 19.98 -3.13
N LEU A 333 26.16 20.27 -3.21
CA LEU A 333 26.80 21.31 -2.40
C LEU A 333 26.83 22.65 -3.16
N MET A 334 26.16 23.66 -2.60
CA MET A 334 25.88 24.94 -3.25
C MET A 334 26.56 26.12 -2.54
N ASN A 335 27.01 27.10 -3.31
CA ASN A 335 27.50 28.39 -2.78
C ASN A 335 26.38 29.40 -2.55
N GLU A 336 25.34 29.38 -3.37
CA GLU A 336 24.19 30.28 -3.25
C GLU A 336 22.98 29.49 -2.79
N CYS A 337 22.25 30.00 -1.79
CA CYS A 337 20.98 29.42 -1.40
C CYS A 337 19.89 29.89 -2.37
N LYS A 338 19.37 28.93 -3.14
CA LYS A 338 18.17 29.05 -3.97
C LYS A 338 17.19 27.99 -3.53
N THR A 339 16.00 28.44 -3.16
CA THR A 339 14.94 27.63 -2.56
C THR A 339 13.83 27.41 -3.56
N ASP A 340 13.19 26.26 -3.48
CA ASP A 340 11.99 25.92 -4.24
C ASP A 340 10.96 25.31 -3.27
N ILE A 341 9.74 25.09 -3.75
CA ILE A 341 8.72 24.30 -3.02
C ILE A 341 9.07 22.81 -3.00
N GLU A 342 9.94 22.36 -3.92
CA GLU A 342 10.47 21.00 -4.00
C GLU A 342 11.88 20.89 -3.42
N GLY A 343 12.18 19.76 -2.77
CA GLY A 343 13.45 19.51 -2.09
C GLY A 343 13.65 20.33 -0.82
N HIS A 344 14.89 20.30 -0.32
CA HIS A 344 15.31 20.88 0.95
C HIS A 344 16.67 21.54 0.82
N VAL A 345 16.79 22.80 1.26
CA VAL A 345 18.06 23.51 1.35
C VAL A 345 18.46 23.61 2.83
N PHE A 346 19.53 22.94 3.23
CA PHE A 346 20.08 23.04 4.58
C PHE A 346 21.39 23.81 4.58
N VAL A 347 21.75 24.38 5.73
CA VAL A 347 23.10 24.91 5.95
C VAL A 347 24.11 23.77 5.83
N SER A 348 25.24 24.00 5.15
CA SER A 348 26.24 22.97 4.91
C SER A 348 26.86 22.44 6.22
N PRO A 349 27.06 21.12 6.36
CA PRO A 349 27.58 20.51 7.58
C PRO A 349 29.06 20.83 7.90
N LEU A 350 29.78 21.49 7.00
CA LEU A 350 31.21 21.80 7.17
C LEU A 350 31.52 23.30 7.15
N ASP A 351 30.64 24.11 6.57
CA ASP A 351 30.88 25.52 6.23
C ASP A 351 29.54 26.27 6.23
N GLU A 352 29.26 27.02 7.30
CA GLU A 352 28.00 27.75 7.43
C GLU A 352 27.77 28.83 6.34
N SER A 353 28.77 29.20 5.55
CA SER A 353 28.57 30.12 4.42
C SER A 353 27.96 29.44 3.18
N LYS A 354 27.86 28.11 3.19
CA LYS A 354 27.40 27.27 2.08
C LYS A 354 26.13 26.50 2.45
N PHE A 355 25.52 25.91 1.43
CA PHE A 355 24.27 25.17 1.57
C PHE A 355 24.38 23.78 0.95
N CYS A 356 23.63 22.83 1.45
CA CYS A 356 23.38 21.58 0.74
C CYS A 356 21.93 21.51 0.31
N PHE A 357 21.71 21.13 -0.94
CA PHE A 357 20.40 20.80 -1.46
C PHE A 357 20.20 19.30 -1.43
N ILE A 358 19.05 18.89 -0.92
CA ILE A 358 18.63 17.51 -0.79
C ILE A 358 17.29 17.39 -1.50
N ILE A 359 17.21 16.47 -2.46
CA ILE A 359 15.96 16.19 -3.15
C ILE A 359 15.75 14.69 -3.21
N LEU A 360 14.52 14.29 -2.87
CA LEU A 360 14.12 12.90 -2.74
C LEU A 360 13.16 12.55 -3.86
N PHE A 361 13.44 11.43 -4.52
CA PHE A 361 12.56 10.76 -5.47
C PHE A 361 12.06 9.48 -4.78
N LEU A 362 10.75 9.44 -4.53
CA LEU A 362 10.09 8.40 -3.78
C LEU A 362 9.66 7.27 -4.71
N ASP A 363 10.29 6.12 -4.49
CA ASP A 363 10.03 4.90 -5.24
C ASP A 363 9.65 3.71 -4.33
N THR A 364 9.03 4.02 -3.18
CA THR A 364 8.47 3.14 -2.11
C THR A 364 9.42 2.31 -1.23
N TYR A 365 9.04 2.26 0.06
CA TYR A 365 9.45 1.34 1.14
C TYR A 365 9.48 -0.12 0.71
N MET A 366 10.65 -0.75 0.52
CA MET A 366 10.78 -2.22 0.52
C MET A 366 12.16 -2.67 1.00
N LYS A 367 12.28 -2.91 2.31
CA LYS A 367 13.20 -3.92 2.86
C LYS A 367 12.61 -5.35 2.78
N LEU A 368 11.36 -5.48 2.31
CA LEU A 368 10.54 -6.71 2.38
C LEU A 368 10.56 -7.61 1.11
N LEU A 369 11.14 -7.17 -0.02
CA LEU A 369 11.18 -7.97 -1.27
C LEU A 369 12.58 -8.42 -1.72
N GLY A 370 13.65 -8.07 -0.99
CA GLY A 370 14.98 -8.66 -1.22
C GLY A 370 15.68 -8.31 -2.54
N PHE A 371 15.30 -7.21 -3.22
CA PHE A 371 15.95 -6.80 -4.46
C PHE A 371 17.29 -6.10 -4.19
N ALA A 372 18.37 -6.58 -4.82
CA ALA A 372 19.74 -6.12 -4.56
C ALA A 372 20.14 -4.81 -5.29
N ASN A 373 19.53 -4.48 -6.44
CA ASN A 373 20.06 -3.46 -7.36
C ASN A 373 19.02 -2.42 -7.85
N GLY A 374 17.85 -2.29 -7.23
CA GLY A 374 16.76 -1.45 -7.77
C GLY A 374 15.97 -0.70 -6.70
N ASP A 375 15.42 0.44 -7.11
CA ASP A 375 14.17 0.93 -6.56
C ASP A 375 13.00 0.14 -7.16
N LEU A 376 11.76 0.42 -6.76
CA LEU A 376 10.61 -0.35 -7.24
C LEU A 376 10.40 -0.25 -8.76
N PRO A 377 10.48 0.93 -9.42
CA PRO A 377 10.34 1.02 -10.88
C PRO A 377 11.38 0.22 -11.65
N ARG A 378 12.67 0.29 -11.26
CA ARG A 378 13.72 -0.50 -11.92
C ARG A 378 13.53 -1.99 -11.66
N ALA A 379 13.17 -2.38 -10.43
CA ALA A 379 12.93 -3.79 -10.08
C ALA A 379 11.73 -4.37 -10.85
N ARG A 380 10.63 -3.63 -11.00
CA ARG A 380 9.46 -4.05 -11.81
C ARG A 380 9.77 -4.11 -13.29
N THR A 381 10.52 -3.14 -13.81
CA THR A 381 10.98 -3.16 -15.20
C THR A 381 11.89 -4.38 -15.44
N CYS A 382 12.81 -4.68 -14.52
CA CYS A 382 13.64 -5.88 -14.53
C CYS A 382 12.80 -7.16 -14.42
N GLN A 383 11.79 -7.20 -13.56
CA GLN A 383 10.88 -8.34 -13.45
C GLN A 383 10.13 -8.58 -14.76
N ARG A 384 9.59 -7.51 -15.35
CA ARG A 384 8.72 -7.55 -16.53
C ARG A 384 9.48 -7.91 -17.80
N TYR A 385 10.68 -7.39 -17.97
CA TYR A 385 11.41 -7.48 -19.24
C TYR A 385 12.69 -8.30 -19.17
N ALA A 386 13.23 -8.53 -17.97
CA ALA A 386 14.49 -9.25 -17.75
C ALA A 386 14.36 -10.44 -16.78
N ASN A 387 13.14 -10.89 -16.45
CA ASN A 387 12.88 -12.04 -15.57
C ASN A 387 13.61 -11.96 -14.21
N ASN A 388 13.71 -10.76 -13.62
CA ASN A 388 14.45 -10.48 -12.38
C ASN A 388 15.98 -10.70 -12.47
N ASP A 389 16.55 -10.84 -13.66
CA ASP A 389 18.01 -10.96 -13.86
C ASP A 389 18.62 -9.59 -14.22
N TRP A 390 19.40 -9.04 -13.30
CA TRP A 390 20.07 -7.74 -13.49
C TRP A 390 21.16 -7.76 -14.56
N ASN A 391 21.74 -8.91 -14.90
CA ASN A 391 22.66 -9.03 -16.03
C ASN A 391 21.89 -8.92 -17.35
N VAL A 392 20.75 -9.60 -17.45
CA VAL A 392 19.86 -9.49 -18.62
C VAL A 392 19.32 -8.07 -18.75
N PHE A 393 18.93 -7.44 -17.64
CA PHE A 393 18.53 -6.04 -17.62
C PHE A 393 19.63 -5.13 -18.18
N SER A 394 20.88 -5.31 -17.76
CA SER A 394 22.03 -4.54 -18.25
C SER A 394 22.26 -4.76 -19.75
N GLN A 395 22.15 -6.00 -20.23
CA GLN A 395 22.23 -6.32 -21.66
C GLN A 395 21.12 -5.64 -22.48
N LEU A 396 19.89 -5.59 -21.95
CA LEU A 396 18.77 -4.90 -22.60
C LEU A 396 18.99 -3.39 -22.62
N VAL A 397 19.52 -2.80 -21.54
CA VAL A 397 19.90 -1.39 -21.50
C VAL A 397 20.94 -1.07 -22.59
N GLU A 398 21.93 -1.94 -22.78
CA GLU A 398 23.00 -1.75 -23.78
C GLU A 398 22.53 -1.92 -25.23
N GLN A 399 21.40 -2.59 -25.47
CA GLN A 399 20.84 -2.77 -26.81
C GLN A 399 20.13 -1.52 -27.34
N SER A 400 19.71 -0.60 -26.47
CA SER A 400 19.10 0.67 -26.88
C SER A 400 20.16 1.79 -26.91
N PRO A 401 20.19 2.65 -27.95
CA PRO A 401 21.20 3.69 -28.07
C PRO A 401 20.94 4.86 -27.10
N PRO A 402 21.96 5.69 -26.76
CA PRO A 402 21.83 6.95 -26.04
C PRO A 402 20.64 7.80 -26.46
N GLY A 403 19.87 8.32 -25.48
CA GLY A 403 18.58 9.00 -25.70
C GLY A 403 17.40 8.10 -26.07
N ASN A 404 17.59 6.77 -26.12
CA ASN A 404 16.53 5.77 -26.27
C ASN A 404 15.66 5.99 -27.52
N ASN A 405 16.28 6.37 -28.65
CA ASN A 405 15.59 6.77 -29.88
C ASN A 405 14.61 7.96 -29.72
N GLY A 406 14.75 8.74 -28.65
CA GLY A 406 13.82 9.81 -28.27
C GLY A 406 12.64 9.34 -27.42
N PHE A 407 12.52 8.04 -27.10
CA PHE A 407 11.44 7.51 -26.28
C PHE A 407 11.66 7.75 -24.79
N ILE A 408 10.61 8.21 -24.10
CA ILE A 408 10.59 8.43 -22.66
C ILE A 408 9.68 7.39 -22.01
N TYR A 409 10.19 6.70 -20.98
CA TYR A 409 9.47 5.68 -20.22
C TYR A 409 9.47 6.05 -18.74
N ILE A 410 8.29 6.37 -18.21
CA ILE A 410 8.08 6.74 -16.81
C ILE A 410 7.22 5.66 -16.16
N ASP A 411 7.68 5.04 -15.08
CA ASP A 411 6.91 4.09 -14.27
C ASP A 411 6.83 4.65 -12.84
N ARG A 412 5.67 5.20 -12.47
CA ARG A 412 5.38 5.74 -11.13
C ARG A 412 4.40 4.82 -10.43
N TYR A 413 4.88 4.01 -9.50
CA TYR A 413 4.01 3.09 -8.77
C TYR A 413 3.27 3.76 -7.61
N VAL A 414 3.96 4.65 -6.91
CA VAL A 414 3.43 5.43 -5.80
C VAL A 414 3.45 6.92 -6.13
N PRO A 415 2.70 7.75 -5.37
CA PRO A 415 2.85 9.19 -5.43
C PRO A 415 4.31 9.58 -5.28
N GLU A 416 4.78 10.41 -6.19
CA GLU A 416 6.15 10.88 -6.25
C GLU A 416 6.30 12.15 -5.40
N ILE A 417 7.43 12.29 -4.71
CA ILE A 417 7.79 13.50 -3.96
C ILE A 417 8.31 14.59 -4.91
N THR A 418 9.08 14.19 -5.94
CA THR A 418 9.72 15.12 -6.87
C THR A 418 9.48 14.72 -8.35
N PRO A 419 8.64 15.44 -9.11
CA PRO A 419 7.77 16.51 -8.63
C PRO A 419 6.68 15.95 -7.72
N ASP A 420 6.12 16.80 -6.86
CA ASP A 420 4.99 16.43 -5.98
C ASP A 420 3.79 16.05 -6.87
N SER A 421 3.63 14.74 -7.09
CA SER A 421 2.70 14.21 -8.08
C SER A 421 2.00 12.98 -7.53
N ARG A 422 0.67 13.07 -7.54
CA ARG A 422 -0.23 11.99 -7.13
C ARG A 422 -0.51 11.00 -8.26
N VAL A 423 0.00 11.27 -9.46
CA VAL A 423 -0.28 10.43 -10.62
C VAL A 423 0.65 9.23 -10.65
N CYS A 424 0.03 8.05 -10.57
CA CYS A 424 0.69 6.76 -10.67
C CYS A 424 0.35 6.11 -12.02
N GLY A 425 1.28 5.38 -12.62
CA GLY A 425 1.10 4.70 -13.89
C GLY A 425 2.39 4.51 -14.67
N ILE A 426 2.28 3.75 -15.76
CA ILE A 426 3.33 3.62 -16.77
C ILE A 426 2.96 4.52 -17.94
N PHE A 427 3.88 5.42 -18.29
CA PHE A 427 3.72 6.40 -19.35
C PHE A 427 4.85 6.26 -20.34
N MET A 428 4.50 6.15 -21.61
CA MET A 428 5.45 5.99 -22.70
C MET A 428 5.20 7.10 -23.71
N PHE A 429 6.26 7.79 -24.12
CA PHE A 429 6.18 8.90 -25.07
C PHE A 429 7.21 8.73 -26.18
N ASN A 430 6.85 9.16 -27.40
CA ASN A 430 7.78 9.27 -28.52
C ASN A 430 8.62 10.56 -28.45
N GLY A 431 9.51 10.70 -29.44
CA GLY A 431 10.40 11.86 -29.57
C GLY A 431 9.71 13.21 -29.75
N ASP A 432 8.41 13.24 -30.06
CA ASP A 432 7.60 14.45 -30.19
C ASP A 432 6.80 14.78 -28.90
N GLY A 433 6.89 13.92 -27.89
CA GLY A 433 6.14 14.04 -26.64
C GLY A 433 4.71 13.50 -26.72
N GLU A 434 4.37 12.75 -27.76
CA GLU A 434 3.07 12.09 -27.91
C GLU A 434 3.08 10.74 -27.21
N LYS A 435 1.96 10.36 -26.60
CA LYS A 435 1.81 9.08 -25.92
C LYS A 435 1.88 7.94 -26.94
N VAL A 436 2.60 6.87 -26.61
CA VAL A 436 2.66 5.62 -27.38
C VAL A 436 2.15 4.45 -26.57
N ASP A 437 1.60 3.44 -27.24
CA ASP A 437 0.98 2.29 -26.58
C ASP A 437 1.98 1.21 -26.15
N ASN A 438 3.12 1.10 -26.83
CA ASN A 438 4.14 0.08 -26.57
C ASN A 438 5.54 0.56 -26.92
N LEU A 439 6.53 0.06 -26.16
CA LEU A 439 7.97 0.16 -26.42
C LEU A 439 8.57 -1.25 -26.38
N SER A 440 9.72 -1.45 -27.05
CA SER A 440 10.44 -2.72 -26.96
C SER A 440 11.04 -2.94 -25.56
N PRO A 441 11.35 -4.19 -25.16
CA PRO A 441 11.96 -4.47 -23.85
C PRO A 441 13.25 -3.68 -23.58
N CYS A 442 14.13 -3.52 -24.58
CA CYS A 442 15.34 -2.71 -24.43
C CYS A 442 15.03 -1.22 -24.25
N GLU A 443 14.02 -0.70 -24.94
CA GLU A 443 13.57 0.69 -24.80
C GLU A 443 12.93 0.97 -23.44
N CYS A 444 12.19 0.02 -22.86
CA CYS A 444 11.67 0.14 -21.50
C CYS A 444 12.80 0.11 -20.45
N CYS A 445 13.72 -0.86 -20.54
CA CYS A 445 14.83 -1.02 -19.60
C CYS A 445 15.78 0.18 -19.60
N ARG A 446 16.09 0.73 -20.79
CA ARG A 446 16.92 1.94 -20.89
C ARG A 446 16.14 3.20 -20.51
N GLY A 447 14.89 3.29 -20.97
CA GLY A 447 14.01 4.43 -20.74
C GLY A 447 13.70 4.68 -19.26
N ILE A 448 13.58 3.64 -18.42
CA ILE A 448 13.37 3.84 -16.98
C ILE A 448 14.58 4.52 -16.31
N ILE A 449 15.81 4.10 -16.67
CA ILE A 449 17.03 4.70 -16.11
C ILE A 449 17.17 6.14 -16.60
N GLU A 450 17.08 6.36 -17.91
CA GLU A 450 17.21 7.72 -18.45
C GLU A 450 16.17 8.67 -17.89
N SER A 451 14.91 8.25 -17.77
CA SER A 451 13.84 9.11 -17.24
C SER A 451 14.08 9.49 -15.78
N GLN A 452 14.58 8.56 -14.96
CA GLN A 452 14.94 8.84 -13.56
C GLN A 452 16.11 9.83 -13.48
N VAL A 453 17.16 9.61 -14.25
CA VAL A 453 18.36 10.47 -14.24
C VAL A 453 18.07 11.84 -14.86
N LEU A 454 17.24 11.92 -15.90
CA LEU A 454 16.74 13.18 -16.47
C LEU A 454 15.90 13.95 -15.45
N SER A 455 15.03 13.28 -14.70
CA SER A 455 14.27 13.90 -13.61
C SER A 455 15.18 14.47 -12.53
N MET A 456 16.17 13.69 -12.09
CA MET A 456 17.19 14.12 -11.11
C MET A 456 17.93 15.36 -11.58
N ARG A 457 18.42 15.36 -12.82
CA ARG A 457 19.13 16.51 -13.41
C ARG A 457 18.20 17.72 -13.54
N LEU A 458 17.00 17.53 -14.08
CA LEU A 458 16.02 18.60 -14.30
C LEU A 458 15.70 19.34 -13.00
N HIS A 459 15.36 18.60 -11.94
CA HIS A 459 14.97 19.20 -10.67
C HIS A 459 16.15 19.85 -9.95
N LEU A 460 17.36 19.32 -10.12
CA LEU A 460 18.55 19.99 -9.64
C LEU A 460 18.81 21.31 -10.40
N GLU A 461 18.67 21.33 -11.73
CA GLU A 461 18.82 22.55 -12.53
C GLU A 461 17.73 23.61 -12.21
N LYS A 462 16.52 23.20 -11.81
CA LYS A 462 15.45 24.12 -11.33
C LYS A 462 15.91 24.96 -10.13
N THR A 463 16.77 24.42 -9.27
CA THR A 463 17.38 25.18 -8.16
C THR A 463 18.46 26.17 -8.61
N GLY A 464 18.78 26.21 -9.90
CA GLY A 464 19.87 27.01 -10.46
C GLY A 464 21.25 26.35 -10.31
N PHE A 465 21.31 25.06 -9.97
CA PHE A 465 22.54 24.29 -9.92
C PHE A 465 22.85 23.68 -11.29
N ASN A 466 23.77 24.31 -12.03
CA ASN A 466 24.06 23.98 -13.44
C ASN A 466 25.52 23.56 -13.68
N GLN A 467 26.28 23.35 -12.61
CA GLN A 467 27.70 22.97 -12.68
C GLN A 467 27.90 21.64 -11.96
N PHE A 468 28.26 20.62 -12.75
CA PHE A 468 28.45 19.26 -12.28
C PHE A 468 29.95 18.95 -12.40
N GLU A 469 30.69 18.98 -11.30
CA GLU A 469 32.14 18.74 -11.35
C GLU A 469 32.47 17.27 -11.04
N ARG A 470 31.83 16.72 -10.00
CA ARG A 470 32.09 15.37 -9.51
C ARG A 470 30.79 14.75 -9.00
N LEU A 471 30.39 13.62 -9.60
CA LEU A 471 29.23 12.84 -9.17
C LEU A 471 29.66 11.62 -8.36
N ILE A 472 29.22 11.52 -7.12
CA ILE A 472 29.46 10.37 -6.25
C ILE A 472 28.19 9.53 -6.19
N VAL A 473 28.22 8.33 -6.74
CA VAL A 473 27.07 7.43 -6.76
C VAL A 473 27.27 6.31 -5.72
N THR A 474 26.25 6.08 -4.91
CA THR A 474 26.23 5.02 -3.87
C THR A 474 24.90 4.27 -3.88
N GLY A 475 24.78 3.23 -3.05
CA GLY A 475 23.59 2.38 -2.95
C GLY A 475 23.64 1.15 -3.87
N GLY A 476 22.60 0.32 -3.83
CA GLY A 476 22.61 -1.01 -4.46
C GLY A 476 22.86 -0.97 -5.97
N ALA A 477 22.31 0.04 -6.66
CA ALA A 477 22.48 0.19 -8.11
C ALA A 477 23.85 0.75 -8.51
N SER A 478 24.68 1.23 -7.57
CA SER A 478 26.00 1.80 -7.89
C SER A 478 27.03 0.76 -8.33
N VAL A 479 26.69 -0.54 -8.33
CA VAL A 479 27.52 -1.61 -8.88
C VAL A 479 27.23 -1.90 -10.36
N ASN A 480 26.17 -1.30 -10.92
CA ASN A 480 25.77 -1.51 -12.32
C ASN A 480 26.45 -0.49 -13.23
N HIS A 481 27.39 -0.97 -14.07
CA HIS A 481 28.16 -0.11 -14.97
C HIS A 481 27.29 0.65 -15.98
N SER A 482 26.25 0.02 -16.54
CA SER A 482 25.38 0.65 -17.55
C SER A 482 24.57 1.81 -16.94
N ILE A 483 24.09 1.66 -15.69
CA ILE A 483 23.44 2.76 -14.94
C ILE A 483 24.42 3.90 -14.69
N LEU A 484 25.63 3.60 -14.21
CA LEU A 484 26.66 4.60 -13.92
C LEU A 484 27.09 5.38 -15.18
N GLN A 485 27.20 4.71 -16.32
CA GLN A 485 27.52 5.35 -17.59
C GLN A 485 26.39 6.29 -18.05
N ILE A 486 25.12 5.89 -17.90
CA ILE A 486 23.98 6.77 -18.21
C ILE A 486 23.98 8.00 -17.30
N ILE A 487 24.26 7.84 -16.00
CA ILE A 487 24.42 8.98 -15.08
C ILE A 487 25.52 9.92 -15.56
N ALA A 488 26.69 9.39 -15.93
CA ALA A 488 27.79 10.18 -16.44
C ALA A 488 27.37 10.96 -17.71
N ASP A 489 26.72 10.28 -18.65
CA ASP A 489 26.31 10.88 -19.93
C ASP A 489 25.20 11.93 -19.75
N VAL A 490 24.21 11.68 -18.90
CA VAL A 490 23.11 12.64 -18.66
C VAL A 490 23.63 13.86 -17.92
N PHE A 491 24.45 13.72 -16.88
CA PHE A 491 24.99 14.86 -16.13
C PHE A 491 26.23 15.49 -16.80
N GLN A 492 26.80 14.87 -17.83
CA GLN A 492 28.04 15.31 -18.49
C GLN A 492 29.20 15.54 -17.51
N ALA A 493 29.35 14.65 -16.53
CA ALA A 493 30.39 14.75 -15.52
C ALA A 493 30.89 13.38 -15.05
N ASP A 494 32.11 13.37 -14.50
CA ASP A 494 32.77 12.15 -14.07
C ASP A 494 32.03 11.53 -12.87
N VAL A 495 31.80 10.22 -12.97
CA VAL A 495 31.11 9.45 -11.93
C VAL A 495 32.12 8.64 -11.12
N PHE A 496 31.99 8.76 -9.81
CA PHE A 496 32.80 8.10 -8.80
C PHE A 496 31.90 7.23 -7.93
N THR A 497 32.41 6.09 -7.50
CA THR A 497 31.81 5.30 -6.42
C THR A 497 32.73 5.37 -5.22
N ILE A 498 32.16 5.33 -4.02
CA ILE A 498 32.92 5.31 -2.78
C ILE A 498 32.60 4.06 -1.98
N ASN A 499 33.64 3.34 -1.54
CA ASN A 499 33.47 2.15 -0.70
C ASN A 499 33.34 2.54 0.79
N VAL A 500 32.22 3.16 1.13
CA VAL A 500 31.88 3.54 2.51
C VAL A 500 30.54 2.92 2.86
N LYS A 501 30.55 1.89 3.73
CA LYS A 501 29.35 1.18 4.14
C LYS A 501 28.41 2.01 5.01
N ASP A 502 28.95 2.88 5.86
CA ASP A 502 28.20 3.68 6.83
C ASP A 502 28.59 5.17 6.71
N SER A 503 28.06 5.85 5.69
CA SER A 503 28.46 7.22 5.35
C SER A 503 28.13 8.23 6.46
N ALA A 504 27.02 8.05 7.17
CA ALA A 504 26.61 8.95 8.26
C ALA A 504 27.60 8.89 9.44
N SER A 505 27.94 7.70 9.94
CA SER A 505 28.90 7.56 11.06
C SER A 505 30.32 7.95 10.64
N VAL A 506 30.77 7.61 9.42
CA VAL A 506 32.06 8.08 8.90
C VAL A 506 32.08 9.61 8.81
N GLY A 507 31.03 10.21 8.28
CA GLY A 507 30.91 11.66 8.16
C GLY A 507 30.86 12.38 9.50
N ALA A 508 30.17 11.82 10.48
CA ALA A 508 30.20 12.31 11.87
C ALA A 508 31.63 12.26 12.44
N GLY A 509 32.36 11.16 12.24
CA GLY A 509 33.75 11.03 12.67
C GLY A 509 34.66 12.09 12.03
N ILE A 510 34.48 12.37 10.73
CA ILE A 510 35.20 13.42 10.02
C ILE A 510 34.85 14.81 10.56
N ARG A 511 33.57 15.09 10.82
CA ARG A 511 33.14 16.34 11.46
C ARG A 511 33.76 16.50 12.85
N GLY A 512 33.82 15.42 13.62
CA GLY A 512 34.54 15.36 14.90
C GLY A 512 36.02 15.71 14.75
N TYR A 513 36.68 15.18 13.73
CA TYR A 513 38.08 15.47 13.44
C TYR A 513 38.28 16.93 13.02
N ILE A 514 37.48 17.44 12.09
CA ILE A 514 37.56 18.83 11.61
C ILE A 514 37.29 19.82 12.75
N GLY A 515 36.27 19.60 13.57
CA GLY A 515 35.97 20.45 14.72
C GLY A 515 37.12 20.50 15.73
N TRP A 516 37.71 19.34 16.04
CA TRP A 516 38.91 19.25 16.90
C TRP A 516 40.13 19.93 16.28
N LEU A 517 40.32 19.81 14.96
CA LEU A 517 41.41 20.46 14.24
C LEU A 517 41.29 21.97 14.17
N LYS A 518 40.08 22.52 14.03
CA LYS A 518 39.90 23.99 13.98
C LYS A 518 40.38 24.67 15.27
N GLU A 519 40.26 24.00 16.41
CA GLU A 519 40.76 24.50 17.70
C GLU A 519 42.28 24.30 17.87
N THR A 520 42.81 23.19 17.39
CA THR A 520 44.24 22.83 17.58
C THR A 520 45.15 23.37 16.47
N ASN A 521 44.61 23.62 15.28
CA ASN A 521 45.27 24.17 14.11
C ASN A 521 44.30 25.05 13.28
N PRO A 522 44.04 26.30 13.71
CA PRO A 522 43.06 27.20 13.05
C PRO A 522 43.38 27.57 11.59
N ALA A 523 44.61 27.34 11.13
CA ALA A 523 45.03 27.63 9.75
C ALA A 523 44.59 26.54 8.74
N MET A 524 44.16 25.37 9.22
CA MET A 524 43.70 24.26 8.37
C MET A 524 42.32 24.55 7.80
N SER A 525 42.24 24.77 6.48
CA SER A 525 40.94 24.86 5.79
C SER A 525 40.32 23.48 5.58
N ASN A 526 39.00 23.40 5.41
CA ASN A 526 38.32 22.15 5.06
C ASN A 526 38.86 21.57 3.74
N GLU A 527 39.15 22.41 2.75
CA GLU A 527 39.71 22.00 1.45
C GLU A 527 41.09 21.37 1.65
N THR A 528 41.98 22.04 2.36
CA THR A 528 43.33 21.53 2.70
C THR A 528 43.26 20.24 3.51
N PHE A 529 42.31 20.12 4.43
CA PHE A 529 42.12 18.90 5.22
C PHE A 529 41.86 17.67 4.34
N PHE A 530 40.95 17.79 3.36
CA PHE A 530 40.65 16.72 2.42
C PHE A 530 41.80 16.54 1.41
N ASP A 531 42.39 17.63 0.91
CA ASP A 531 43.49 17.60 -0.07
C ASP A 531 44.76 16.91 0.48
N GLU A 532 45.12 17.14 1.74
CA GLU A 532 46.26 16.47 2.37
C GLU A 532 46.02 14.97 2.64
N ARG A 533 44.76 14.55 2.60
CA ARG A 533 44.30 13.17 2.86
C ARG A 533 43.76 12.50 1.59
N THR A 534 44.06 13.07 0.40
CA THR A 534 43.56 12.64 -0.93
C THR A 534 43.94 11.26 -1.40
N ASN A 535 44.85 10.54 -0.73
CA ASN A 535 45.13 9.13 -1.03
C ASN A 535 44.03 8.19 -0.48
N ASP A 536 42.79 8.68 -0.40
CA ASP A 536 41.63 7.91 0.01
C ASP A 536 41.28 6.91 -1.11
N GLU A 537 41.89 5.72 -1.06
CA GLU A 537 41.66 4.62 -2.03
C GLU A 537 40.19 4.16 -2.10
N SER A 538 39.33 4.67 -1.20
CA SER A 538 37.90 4.36 -1.19
C SER A 538 37.12 5.06 -2.31
N LEU A 539 37.54 6.23 -2.79
CA LEU A 539 36.88 6.97 -3.86
C LEU A 539 37.48 6.61 -5.22
N ARG A 540 36.67 6.02 -6.11
CA ARG A 540 37.14 5.51 -7.41
C ARG A 540 36.30 6.07 -8.54
N LYS A 541 36.96 6.64 -9.55
CA LYS A 541 36.32 7.00 -10.81
C LYS A 541 35.91 5.72 -11.55
N VAL A 542 34.64 5.61 -11.92
CA VAL A 542 34.06 4.40 -12.54
C VAL A 542 33.47 4.65 -13.93
N ALA A 543 33.08 5.89 -14.24
CA ALA A 543 32.62 6.26 -15.58
C ALA A 543 33.03 7.71 -15.91
N SER A 544 33.19 7.99 -17.21
CA SER A 544 33.40 9.34 -17.75
C SER A 544 32.30 9.62 -18.76
N PRO A 545 31.82 10.86 -18.89
CA PRO A 545 30.77 11.19 -19.85
C PRO A 545 31.24 10.96 -21.28
N ASN A 546 30.38 10.39 -22.13
CA ASN A 546 30.56 10.46 -23.56
C ASN A 546 30.09 11.84 -24.06
N HIS A 547 31.04 12.68 -24.47
CA HIS A 547 30.73 14.02 -24.95
C HIS A 547 30.03 14.05 -26.33
N GLU A 548 30.14 12.98 -27.11
CA GLU A 548 29.48 12.91 -28.43
C GLU A 548 27.96 12.87 -28.29
N VAL A 549 27.44 12.30 -27.20
CA VAL A 549 25.99 12.16 -26.93
C VAL A 549 25.40 13.31 -26.11
N LYS A 550 26.21 14.31 -25.74
CA LYS A 550 25.75 15.48 -24.97
C LYS A 550 24.52 16.15 -25.60
N HIS A 551 24.57 16.36 -26.92
CA HIS A 551 23.47 16.99 -27.65
C HIS A 551 22.17 16.20 -27.59
N ILE A 552 22.24 14.86 -27.51
CA ILE A 552 21.09 13.97 -27.37
C ILE A 552 20.43 14.18 -26.02
N TYR A 553 21.21 14.19 -24.94
CA TYR A 553 20.67 14.36 -23.58
C TYR A 553 20.20 15.78 -23.31
N ASP A 554 20.83 16.80 -23.88
CA ASP A 554 20.33 18.19 -23.83
C ASP A 554 18.96 18.30 -24.51
N GLU A 555 18.74 17.60 -25.64
CA GLU A 555 17.43 17.52 -26.30
C GLU A 555 16.41 16.72 -25.48
N MET A 556 16.81 15.57 -24.94
CA MET A 556 15.95 14.73 -24.09
C MET A 556 15.51 15.46 -22.81
N LEU A 557 16.39 16.25 -22.19
CA LEU A 557 16.07 17.04 -21.01
C LEU A 557 15.01 18.10 -21.32
N LEU A 558 15.11 18.77 -22.48
CA LEU A 558 14.09 19.71 -22.95
C LEU A 558 12.74 19.00 -23.17
N LYS A 559 12.75 17.81 -23.78
CA LYS A 559 11.52 17.01 -23.98
C LYS A 559 10.91 16.57 -22.66
N TYR A 560 11.72 16.02 -21.77
CA TYR A 560 11.30 15.58 -20.44
C TYR A 560 10.71 16.76 -19.64
N SER A 561 11.32 17.94 -19.68
CA SER A 561 10.82 19.13 -18.98
C SER A 561 9.41 19.56 -19.42
N LYS A 562 9.07 19.42 -20.70
CA LYS A 562 7.72 19.73 -21.20
C LYS A 562 6.69 18.73 -20.71
N LEU A 563 7.06 17.45 -20.66
CA LEU A 563 6.21 16.41 -20.11
C LEU A 563 6.01 16.65 -18.61
N ASP A 564 7.09 16.92 -17.88
CA ASP A 564 7.08 17.23 -16.45
C ASP A 564 6.22 18.45 -16.10
N ILE A 565 6.30 19.54 -16.89
CA ILE A 565 5.49 20.76 -16.72
C ILE A 565 4.02 20.54 -17.09
N ASN A 566 3.73 19.86 -18.22
CA ASN A 566 2.33 19.59 -18.60
C ASN A 566 1.67 18.62 -17.62
N TYR A 567 2.44 17.67 -17.09
CA TYR A 567 2.00 16.84 -15.97
C TYR A 567 1.80 17.68 -14.71
N TYR A 568 2.70 18.59 -14.37
CA TYR A 568 2.55 19.49 -13.24
C TYR A 568 1.29 20.36 -13.38
N PHE A 569 0.98 20.86 -14.58
CA PHE A 569 -0.22 21.66 -14.83
C PHE A 569 -1.50 20.81 -14.81
N LEU A 570 -1.46 19.59 -15.35
CA LEU A 570 -2.52 18.59 -15.17
C LEU A 570 -2.66 18.18 -13.69
N CYS A 571 -1.58 18.15 -12.93
CA CYS A 571 -1.54 17.86 -11.50
C CYS A 571 -2.02 19.03 -10.65
N VAL A 572 -1.79 20.29 -11.02
CA VAL A 572 -2.31 21.46 -10.27
C VAL A 572 -3.77 21.71 -10.62
N VAL A 573 -4.14 21.61 -11.89
CA VAL A 573 -5.55 21.72 -12.33
C VAL A 573 -6.36 20.49 -11.91
N SER A 574 -5.74 19.30 -11.77
CA SER A 574 -6.40 18.14 -11.16
C SER A 574 -6.25 18.09 -9.64
N ALA A 575 -5.21 18.59 -8.97
CA ALA A 575 -5.13 18.58 -7.51
C ALA A 575 -6.01 19.67 -6.87
N ILE A 576 -6.29 20.75 -7.59
CA ILE A 576 -7.29 21.75 -7.16
C ILE A 576 -8.73 21.23 -7.40
N HIS A 577 -8.94 20.17 -8.21
CA HIS A 577 -10.29 19.70 -8.59
C HIS A 577 -10.55 18.17 -8.66
N ARG A 578 -9.65 17.28 -8.25
CA ARG A 578 -9.81 15.82 -8.32
C ARG A 578 -9.11 15.12 -7.17
N TYR A 579 -9.95 14.48 -6.34
CA TYR A 579 -9.66 13.48 -5.31
C TYR A 579 -8.56 13.84 -4.31
N SER A 580 -9.00 14.31 -3.15
CA SER A 580 -8.10 14.31 -2.00
C SER A 580 -7.82 12.84 -1.63
N TYR A 581 -6.56 12.46 -1.34
CA TYR A 581 -6.25 11.15 -0.72
C TYR A 581 -6.91 10.94 0.65
N LEU A 582 -7.73 11.90 1.09
CA LEU A 582 -8.55 11.85 2.29
C LEU A 582 -9.98 11.40 1.98
N ASP A 583 -10.42 11.31 0.72
CA ASP A 583 -11.78 10.90 0.37
C ASP A 583 -11.97 9.39 0.55
N LEU A 584 -12.96 8.99 1.35
CA LEU A 584 -13.22 7.59 1.71
C LEU A 584 -14.57 7.11 1.17
N PHE A 585 -14.64 5.84 0.79
CA PHE A 585 -15.83 5.18 0.25
C PHE A 585 -16.15 3.94 1.05
N LEU A 586 -17.32 3.91 1.69
CA LEU A 586 -17.72 2.83 2.59
C LEU A 586 -18.60 1.83 1.87
N GLY A 587 -18.21 0.56 1.91
CA GLY A 587 -19.05 -0.56 1.51
C GLY A 587 -19.56 -1.32 2.71
N ILE A 588 -20.88 -1.49 2.80
CA ILE A 588 -21.53 -2.31 3.83
C ILE A 588 -22.00 -3.61 3.17
N ASP A 589 -21.80 -4.75 3.83
CA ASP A 589 -22.34 -6.05 3.44
C ASP A 589 -23.19 -6.63 4.56
N LEU A 590 -24.50 -6.69 4.35
CA LEU A 590 -25.46 -7.32 5.26
C LEU A 590 -25.70 -8.76 4.82
N SER A 591 -24.76 -9.64 5.20
CA SER A 591 -24.75 -11.06 4.84
C SER A 591 -25.68 -11.91 5.73
N THR A 592 -25.66 -13.23 5.54
CA THR A 592 -26.42 -14.17 6.38
C THR A 592 -25.92 -14.23 7.81
N GLN A 593 -24.60 -14.25 8.03
CA GLN A 593 -24.00 -14.52 9.34
C GLN A 593 -23.50 -13.24 10.04
N SER A 594 -23.31 -12.17 9.28
CA SER A 594 -22.67 -10.95 9.77
C SER A 594 -23.10 -9.71 8.99
N CYS A 595 -22.91 -8.55 9.61
CA CYS A 595 -22.93 -7.25 8.94
C CYS A 595 -21.50 -6.68 8.94
N LYS A 596 -20.97 -6.37 7.77
CA LYS A 596 -19.58 -5.97 7.58
C LYS A 596 -19.46 -4.59 6.94
N ALA A 597 -18.46 -3.84 7.34
CA ALA A 597 -18.05 -2.59 6.73
C ALA A 597 -16.63 -2.71 6.18
N THR A 598 -16.40 -2.15 5.00
CA THR A 598 -15.07 -2.04 4.39
C THR A 598 -14.91 -0.65 3.81
N LEU A 599 -13.88 0.04 4.28
CA LEU A 599 -13.61 1.42 3.91
C LEU A 599 -12.47 1.46 2.88
N LEU A 600 -12.73 2.09 1.74
CA LEU A 600 -11.81 2.22 0.63
C LEU A 600 -11.32 3.66 0.53
N ASP A 601 -10.06 3.85 0.17
CA ASP A 601 -9.57 5.14 -0.28
C ASP A 601 -9.80 5.34 -1.80
N SER A 602 -9.36 6.49 -2.32
CA SER A 602 -9.48 6.83 -3.74
C SER A 602 -8.71 5.90 -4.69
N THR A 603 -7.82 5.05 -4.17
CA THR A 603 -7.04 4.02 -4.91
C THR A 603 -7.67 2.63 -4.84
N LEU A 604 -8.84 2.50 -4.20
CA LEU A 604 -9.53 1.24 -3.94
C LEU A 604 -8.84 0.34 -2.91
N ALA A 605 -7.83 0.86 -2.20
CA ALA A 605 -7.17 0.14 -1.13
C ALA A 605 -8.08 0.11 0.12
N VAL A 606 -8.15 -1.05 0.76
CA VAL A 606 -8.89 -1.22 2.01
C VAL A 606 -8.09 -0.55 3.13
N THR A 607 -8.63 0.51 3.71
CA THR A 607 -7.99 1.24 4.81
C THR A 607 -8.45 0.72 6.17
N HIS A 608 -9.74 0.40 6.31
CA HIS A 608 -10.35 -0.06 7.55
C HIS A 608 -11.46 -1.07 7.26
N SER A 609 -11.75 -1.91 8.25
CA SER A 609 -12.92 -2.78 8.22
C SER A 609 -13.48 -2.99 9.62
N ALA A 610 -14.79 -3.17 9.70
CA ALA A 610 -15.48 -3.57 10.92
C ALA A 610 -16.46 -4.69 10.59
N THR A 611 -16.78 -5.54 11.55
CA THR A 611 -17.72 -6.64 11.34
C THR A 611 -18.51 -6.84 12.61
N VAL A 612 -19.79 -7.16 12.48
CA VAL A 612 -20.71 -7.61 13.52
C VAL A 612 -21.12 -9.03 13.17
N ILE A 613 -20.75 -10.00 14.01
CA ILE A 613 -21.09 -11.42 13.83
C ILE A 613 -22.36 -11.68 14.63
N PHE A 614 -23.46 -12.02 13.96
CA PHE A 614 -24.79 -12.02 14.59
C PHE A 614 -24.91 -12.96 15.79
N GLU A 615 -24.38 -14.17 15.68
CA GLU A 615 -24.46 -15.16 16.77
C GLU A 615 -23.67 -14.73 18.01
N GLU A 616 -22.54 -14.04 17.82
CA GLU A 616 -21.63 -13.64 18.91
C GLU A 616 -22.03 -12.30 19.52
N ASP A 617 -22.33 -11.32 18.66
CA ASP A 617 -22.56 -9.94 19.06
C ASP A 617 -24.02 -9.65 19.41
N LEU A 618 -24.96 -10.44 18.86
CA LEU A 618 -26.40 -10.24 19.04
C LEU A 618 -27.09 -11.55 19.52
N PRO A 619 -26.60 -12.21 20.59
CA PRO A 619 -27.09 -13.52 21.01
C PRO A 619 -28.57 -13.50 21.46
N GLN A 620 -29.11 -12.34 21.81
CA GLN A 620 -30.51 -12.18 22.23
C GLN A 620 -31.52 -12.62 21.16
N TYR A 621 -31.14 -12.65 19.89
CA TYR A 621 -32.01 -13.11 18.79
C TYR A 621 -32.04 -14.64 18.64
N ASN A 622 -31.17 -15.38 19.32
CA ASN A 622 -31.05 -16.84 19.22
C ASN A 622 -30.88 -17.37 17.78
N ALA A 623 -30.30 -16.55 16.89
CA ALA A 623 -30.12 -16.86 15.47
C ALA A 623 -28.69 -17.39 15.23
N LYS A 624 -28.50 -18.71 15.39
CA LYS A 624 -27.20 -19.35 15.14
C LYS A 624 -26.83 -19.25 13.67
N GLY A 625 -25.62 -18.81 13.35
CA GLY A 625 -25.23 -18.44 11.99
C GLY A 625 -26.15 -17.38 11.36
N GLY A 626 -26.82 -16.56 12.17
CA GLY A 626 -27.75 -15.53 11.71
C GLY A 626 -29.10 -16.03 11.20
N ILE A 627 -29.41 -17.32 11.36
CA ILE A 627 -30.63 -17.93 10.81
C ILE A 627 -31.51 -18.57 11.89
N LEU A 628 -32.78 -18.71 11.55
CA LEU A 628 -33.79 -19.43 12.29
C LEU A 628 -34.46 -20.45 11.35
N ILE A 629 -34.30 -21.73 11.67
CA ILE A 629 -34.90 -22.83 10.90
C ILE A 629 -36.29 -23.13 11.48
N ARG A 630 -37.26 -23.33 10.59
CA ARG A 630 -38.66 -23.67 10.89
C ARG A 630 -39.04 -24.95 10.14
N GLU A 631 -40.20 -25.51 10.47
CA GLU A 631 -40.70 -26.71 9.79
C GLU A 631 -40.97 -26.45 8.29
N GLY A 632 -40.90 -27.51 7.48
CA GLY A 632 -41.26 -27.44 6.05
C GLY A 632 -40.26 -26.71 5.16
N GLY A 633 -38.98 -26.67 5.54
CA GLY A 633 -37.91 -26.03 4.75
C GLY A 633 -37.89 -24.51 4.82
N VAL A 634 -38.61 -23.93 5.78
CA VAL A 634 -38.66 -22.48 6.01
C VAL A 634 -37.40 -22.03 6.75
N VAL A 635 -36.71 -21.02 6.22
CA VAL A 635 -35.51 -20.44 6.83
C VAL A 635 -35.59 -18.91 6.79
N VAL A 636 -35.48 -18.30 7.96
CA VAL A 636 -35.70 -16.86 8.17
C VAL A 636 -34.61 -16.23 9.03
N SER A 637 -34.52 -14.91 9.03
CA SER A 637 -33.69 -14.13 9.97
C SER A 637 -34.54 -13.05 10.65
N PRO A 638 -34.34 -12.76 11.95
CA PRO A 638 -35.03 -11.66 12.61
C PRO A 638 -34.68 -10.31 11.97
N THR A 639 -35.68 -9.57 11.50
CA THR A 639 -35.44 -8.29 10.80
C THR A 639 -34.76 -7.25 11.70
N LEU A 640 -35.13 -7.22 12.99
CA LEU A 640 -34.54 -6.29 13.97
C LEU A 640 -33.06 -6.59 14.29
N MET A 641 -32.60 -7.82 14.09
CA MET A 641 -31.19 -8.16 14.25
C MET A 641 -30.32 -7.39 13.25
N TRP A 642 -30.80 -7.24 12.02
CA TRP A 642 -30.10 -6.43 11.00
C TRP A 642 -30.13 -4.94 11.33
N VAL A 643 -31.23 -4.43 11.89
CA VAL A 643 -31.34 -3.04 12.35
C VAL A 643 -30.31 -2.75 13.45
N GLU A 644 -30.23 -3.63 14.46
CA GLU A 644 -29.30 -3.48 15.58
C GLU A 644 -27.83 -3.64 15.13
N ALA A 645 -27.58 -4.55 14.18
CA ALA A 645 -26.25 -4.75 13.62
C ALA A 645 -25.70 -3.49 12.92
N LEU A 646 -26.55 -2.70 12.24
CA LEU A 646 -26.12 -1.44 11.61
C LEU A 646 -25.63 -0.43 12.65
N ASP A 647 -26.37 -0.23 13.74
CA ASP A 647 -25.97 0.69 14.83
C ASP A 647 -24.64 0.27 15.47
N LEU A 648 -24.46 -1.04 15.68
CA LEU A 648 -23.23 -1.59 16.24
C LEU A 648 -22.05 -1.48 15.24
N LEU A 649 -22.30 -1.69 13.95
CA LEU A 649 -21.29 -1.57 12.90
C LEU A 649 -20.74 -0.14 12.81
N PHE A 650 -21.61 0.88 12.79
CA PHE A 650 -21.18 2.27 12.77
C PHE A 650 -20.50 2.71 14.06
N SER A 651 -20.92 2.19 15.22
CA SER A 651 -20.19 2.39 16.48
C SER A 651 -18.76 1.86 16.39
N ARG A 652 -18.58 0.62 15.90
CA ARG A 652 -17.24 0.01 15.72
C ARG A 652 -16.36 0.77 14.74
N LEU A 653 -16.92 1.25 13.62
CA LEU A 653 -16.18 2.09 12.67
C LEU A 653 -15.71 3.41 13.31
N LYS A 654 -16.57 4.05 14.11
CA LYS A 654 -16.22 5.28 14.81
C LYS A 654 -15.15 5.03 15.89
N GLU A 655 -15.28 3.93 16.63
CA GLU A 655 -14.33 3.51 17.66
C GLU A 655 -12.97 3.11 17.10
N SER A 656 -12.89 2.66 15.85
CA SER A 656 -11.63 2.34 15.18
C SER A 656 -10.84 3.57 14.69
N GLY A 657 -11.20 4.78 15.12
CA GLY A 657 -10.48 6.01 14.81
C GLY A 657 -10.68 6.55 13.38
N VAL A 658 -11.65 6.02 12.62
CA VAL A 658 -11.96 6.51 11.27
C VAL A 658 -12.50 7.93 11.35
N SER A 659 -11.98 8.82 10.49
CA SER A 659 -12.54 10.15 10.30
C SER A 659 -13.85 10.05 9.49
N MET A 660 -14.95 9.79 10.19
CA MET A 660 -16.28 9.53 9.60
C MET A 660 -16.77 10.64 8.66
N ASN A 661 -16.34 11.88 8.88
CA ASN A 661 -16.66 13.05 8.05
C ASN A 661 -16.02 13.02 6.66
N LEU A 662 -15.01 12.17 6.44
CA LEU A 662 -14.33 12.00 5.15
C LEU A 662 -15.03 11.01 4.21
N ILE A 663 -16.01 10.26 4.71
CA ILE A 663 -16.78 9.30 3.91
C ILE A 663 -17.65 10.08 2.91
N LYS A 664 -17.31 10.01 1.62
CA LYS A 664 -18.01 10.72 0.55
C LYS A 664 -19.21 9.97 0.04
N SER A 665 -19.13 8.65 -0.01
CA SER A 665 -20.26 7.82 -0.39
C SER A 665 -20.28 6.47 0.30
N ILE A 666 -21.49 5.93 0.45
CA ILE A 666 -21.75 4.60 1.00
C ILE A 666 -22.50 3.77 -0.05
N GLY A 667 -22.03 2.55 -0.28
CA GLY A 667 -22.77 1.51 -0.99
C GLY A 667 -23.11 0.34 -0.08
N VAL A 668 -24.20 -0.35 -0.43
CA VAL A 668 -24.73 -1.49 0.33
C VAL A 668 -24.79 -2.73 -0.55
N SER A 669 -24.24 -3.81 -0.02
CA SER A 669 -24.45 -5.21 -0.38
C SER A 669 -25.43 -5.84 0.62
N GLY A 670 -26.39 -6.61 0.13
CA GLY A 670 -27.26 -7.43 0.98
C GLY A 670 -27.34 -8.85 0.47
N GLN A 671 -27.49 -9.82 1.38
CA GLN A 671 -27.75 -11.21 0.98
C GLN A 671 -28.96 -11.25 0.03
N GLN A 672 -28.78 -11.89 -1.13
CA GLN A 672 -29.79 -11.85 -2.18
C GLN A 672 -31.10 -12.53 -1.78
N HIS A 673 -32.15 -12.15 -2.50
CA HIS A 673 -33.51 -12.72 -2.43
C HIS A 673 -34.29 -12.44 -1.14
N GLY A 674 -33.62 -12.23 -0.02
CA GLY A 674 -34.28 -11.96 1.26
C GLY A 674 -35.17 -10.73 1.19
N SER A 675 -36.33 -10.78 1.85
CA SER A 675 -37.34 -9.71 1.77
C SER A 675 -37.80 -9.22 3.13
N VAL A 676 -37.94 -7.89 3.24
CA VAL A 676 -38.42 -7.18 4.42
C VAL A 676 -39.77 -6.53 4.10
N TYR A 677 -40.72 -6.67 5.03
CA TYR A 677 -42.10 -6.22 4.88
C TYR A 677 -42.38 -5.09 5.86
N TRP A 678 -42.37 -3.85 5.36
CA TRP A 678 -42.59 -2.66 6.15
C TRP A 678 -44.08 -2.46 6.42
N LYS A 679 -44.43 -2.31 7.69
CA LYS A 679 -45.79 -2.07 8.14
C LYS A 679 -46.30 -0.68 7.70
N LYS A 680 -47.62 -0.53 7.55
CA LYS A 680 -48.28 0.76 7.35
C LYS A 680 -47.83 1.78 8.43
N GLY A 681 -47.36 2.94 7.99
CA GLY A 681 -46.83 4.02 8.83
C GLY A 681 -45.32 4.00 9.07
N SER A 682 -44.61 2.96 8.63
CA SER A 682 -43.17 2.81 8.86
C SER A 682 -42.32 3.84 8.11
N ARG A 683 -42.80 4.38 6.99
CA ARG A 683 -42.12 5.52 6.34
C ARG A 683 -41.93 6.69 7.29
N SER A 684 -42.95 6.98 8.11
CA SER A 684 -42.89 8.04 9.11
C SER A 684 -41.91 7.73 10.24
N LEU A 685 -41.64 6.45 10.56
CA LEU A 685 -40.62 6.09 11.55
C LEU A 685 -39.22 6.34 10.98
N LEU A 686 -38.99 5.98 9.71
CA LEU A 686 -37.71 6.20 9.02
C LEU A 686 -37.37 7.69 8.89
N THR A 687 -38.34 8.53 8.49
CA THR A 687 -38.09 9.97 8.27
C THR A 687 -37.86 10.75 9.57
N ASN A 688 -38.20 10.18 10.72
CA ASN A 688 -38.14 10.86 12.03
C ASN A 688 -37.13 10.20 12.99
N LEU A 689 -36.13 9.47 12.47
CA LEU A 689 -35.08 8.87 13.29
C LEU A 689 -34.32 9.96 14.08
N CYS A 690 -34.13 9.75 15.39
CA CYS A 690 -33.43 10.65 16.30
C CYS A 690 -32.15 10.01 16.83
N SER A 691 -31.05 10.78 16.84
CA SER A 691 -29.70 10.34 17.25
C SER A 691 -29.58 9.98 18.74
N ASN A 692 -30.54 10.39 19.58
CA ASN A 692 -30.54 10.13 21.02
C ASN A 692 -31.03 8.73 21.43
N ASP A 693 -31.55 7.94 20.49
CA ASP A 693 -32.00 6.56 20.75
C ASP A 693 -31.36 5.59 19.73
N SER A 694 -31.50 4.29 19.94
CA SER A 694 -31.03 3.28 18.99
C SER A 694 -32.01 3.07 17.84
N LEU A 695 -31.51 2.60 16.68
CA LEU A 695 -32.37 2.24 15.55
C LEU A 695 -33.36 1.15 15.93
N VAL A 696 -32.92 0.15 16.71
CA VAL A 696 -33.76 -1.00 17.11
C VAL A 696 -34.95 -0.55 17.98
N ASN A 697 -34.76 0.40 18.89
CA ASN A 697 -35.84 0.94 19.72
C ASN A 697 -36.86 1.72 18.89
N GLN A 698 -36.40 2.48 17.91
CA GLN A 698 -37.23 3.33 17.04
C GLN A 698 -37.97 2.53 15.97
N LEU A 699 -37.41 1.41 15.50
CA LEU A 699 -37.95 0.59 14.41
C LEU A 699 -38.57 -0.75 14.86
N LYS A 700 -38.67 -1.00 16.18
CA LYS A 700 -39.24 -2.25 16.73
C LYS A 700 -40.64 -2.61 16.19
N ASP A 701 -41.44 -1.60 15.86
CA ASP A 701 -42.83 -1.75 15.37
C ASP A 701 -42.95 -1.52 13.85
N ALA A 702 -41.82 -1.43 13.13
CA ALA A 702 -41.79 -1.02 11.73
C ALA A 702 -42.10 -2.15 10.72
N PHE A 703 -42.21 -3.41 11.18
CA PHE A 703 -42.33 -4.57 10.30
C PHE A 703 -43.66 -5.30 10.49
N SER A 704 -44.32 -5.66 9.39
CA SER A 704 -45.52 -6.52 9.40
C SER A 704 -45.15 -8.00 9.47
N ILE A 705 -43.94 -8.35 9.01
CA ILE A 705 -43.31 -9.66 9.13
C ILE A 705 -41.98 -9.49 9.88
N ASN A 706 -41.89 -10.03 11.09
CA ASN A 706 -40.73 -9.86 11.98
C ASN A 706 -39.55 -10.80 11.66
N GLU A 707 -39.83 -11.90 10.97
CA GLU A 707 -38.85 -12.89 10.53
C GLU A 707 -38.81 -12.90 9.00
N SER A 708 -37.77 -12.29 8.43
CA SER A 708 -37.63 -12.15 6.99
C SER A 708 -37.19 -13.49 6.37
N PRO A 709 -37.85 -14.01 5.32
CA PRO A 709 -37.33 -15.15 4.56
C PRO A 709 -36.01 -14.77 3.89
N ILE A 710 -35.07 -15.71 3.85
CA ILE A 710 -33.72 -15.50 3.30
C ILE A 710 -33.40 -16.49 2.17
N TRP A 711 -32.23 -16.36 1.54
CA TRP A 711 -31.82 -17.15 0.37
C TRP A 711 -31.82 -18.68 0.60
N MET A 712 -31.72 -19.13 1.85
CA MET A 712 -31.73 -20.54 2.22
C MET A 712 -33.13 -21.18 2.23
N ASP A 713 -34.20 -20.38 2.12
CA ASP A 713 -35.57 -20.88 2.18
C ASP A 713 -35.92 -21.75 0.95
N SER A 714 -36.46 -22.94 1.22
CA SER A 714 -36.83 -23.94 0.20
C SER A 714 -38.31 -24.31 0.22
N SER A 715 -39.14 -23.52 0.90
CA SER A 715 -40.50 -23.91 1.28
C SER A 715 -41.58 -23.63 0.22
N THR A 716 -41.26 -22.86 -0.83
CA THR A 716 -42.20 -22.28 -1.81
C THR A 716 -42.34 -23.08 -3.11
N VAL A 717 -42.11 -24.39 -3.08
CA VAL A 717 -42.18 -25.26 -4.27
C VAL A 717 -43.52 -25.13 -5.00
N SER A 718 -44.64 -25.03 -4.27
CA SER A 718 -45.97 -24.84 -4.85
C SER A 718 -46.14 -23.49 -5.55
N GLU A 719 -45.60 -22.43 -4.96
CA GLU A 719 -45.65 -21.08 -5.51
C GLU A 719 -44.78 -20.97 -6.77
N CYS A 720 -43.62 -21.63 -6.80
CA CYS A 720 -42.78 -21.74 -8.00
C CYS A 720 -43.54 -22.37 -9.17
N ALA A 721 -44.16 -23.54 -8.94
CA ALA A 721 -44.91 -24.25 -9.98
C ALA A 721 -46.08 -23.40 -10.52
N ALA A 722 -46.80 -22.70 -9.63
CA ALA A 722 -47.89 -21.82 -10.02
C ALA A 722 -47.43 -20.61 -10.85
N LEU A 723 -46.28 -20.02 -10.51
CA LEU A 723 -45.70 -18.92 -11.27
C LEU A 723 -45.24 -19.38 -12.66
N GLU A 724 -44.56 -20.51 -12.76
CA GLU A 724 -44.15 -21.08 -14.05
C GLU A 724 -45.36 -21.41 -14.93
N GLU A 725 -46.37 -22.07 -14.38
CA GLU A 725 -47.62 -22.37 -15.09
C GLU A 725 -48.27 -21.09 -15.63
N SER A 726 -48.35 -20.05 -14.80
CA SER A 726 -48.95 -18.76 -15.18
C SER A 726 -48.19 -18.06 -16.30
N MET A 727 -46.87 -18.26 -16.40
CA MET A 727 -46.02 -17.64 -17.41
C MET A 727 -45.84 -18.48 -18.67
N GLY A 728 -46.41 -19.69 -18.73
CA GLY A 728 -46.28 -20.59 -19.88
C GLY A 728 -45.06 -21.52 -19.82
N GLY A 729 -44.52 -21.76 -18.62
CA GLY A 729 -43.45 -22.72 -18.32
C GLY A 729 -42.14 -22.07 -17.85
N SER A 730 -41.26 -22.91 -17.30
CA SER A 730 -39.97 -22.52 -16.72
C SER A 730 -39.07 -21.74 -17.68
N MET A 731 -38.98 -22.19 -18.95
CA MET A 731 -38.17 -21.49 -19.96
C MET A 731 -38.74 -20.10 -20.29
N LYS A 732 -40.07 -19.95 -20.36
CA LYS A 732 -40.68 -18.65 -20.65
C LYS A 732 -40.48 -17.66 -19.51
N LEU A 733 -40.59 -18.13 -18.27
CA LEU A 733 -40.22 -17.32 -17.10
C LEU A 733 -38.73 -16.96 -17.13
N ALA A 734 -37.84 -17.90 -17.46
CA ALA A 734 -36.41 -17.65 -17.58
C ALA A 734 -36.08 -16.64 -18.67
N GLU A 735 -36.77 -16.68 -19.82
CA GLU A 735 -36.66 -15.65 -20.85
C GLU A 735 -37.04 -14.28 -20.30
N ILE A 736 -38.11 -14.15 -19.50
CA ILE A 736 -38.55 -12.84 -18.99
C ILE A 736 -37.61 -12.34 -17.88
N THR A 737 -37.36 -13.17 -16.87
CA THR A 737 -36.75 -12.75 -15.60
C THR A 737 -35.31 -13.21 -15.42
N GLY A 738 -34.74 -13.87 -16.41
CA GLY A 738 -33.38 -14.42 -16.34
C GLY A 738 -33.21 -15.72 -15.54
N SER A 739 -34.30 -16.31 -15.02
CA SER A 739 -34.27 -17.56 -14.24
C SER A 739 -35.62 -18.28 -14.29
N LYS A 740 -35.60 -19.62 -14.22
CA LYS A 740 -36.80 -20.40 -13.85
C LYS A 740 -37.27 -20.02 -12.43
N ALA A 741 -38.39 -20.57 -11.96
CA ALA A 741 -38.84 -20.27 -10.60
C ALA A 741 -37.98 -21.02 -9.58
N TYR A 742 -37.31 -20.29 -8.69
CA TYR A 742 -36.55 -20.87 -7.58
C TYR A 742 -37.20 -20.53 -6.25
N THR A 743 -37.16 -21.48 -5.31
CA THR A 743 -37.89 -21.35 -4.04
C THR A 743 -37.48 -20.09 -3.25
N ARG A 744 -36.18 -19.79 -3.25
CA ARG A 744 -35.66 -18.61 -2.55
C ARG A 744 -36.03 -17.28 -3.21
N PHE A 745 -36.38 -17.27 -4.50
CA PHE A 745 -36.62 -16.02 -5.24
C PHE A 745 -37.85 -15.29 -4.70
N THR A 746 -37.70 -13.98 -4.58
CA THR A 746 -38.54 -13.16 -3.71
C THR A 746 -40.02 -13.16 -4.09
N GLY A 747 -40.36 -13.21 -5.38
CA GLY A 747 -41.75 -13.29 -5.83
C GLY A 747 -42.49 -14.50 -5.24
N ASN A 748 -41.82 -15.66 -5.17
CA ASN A 748 -42.39 -16.89 -4.61
C ASN A 748 -42.56 -16.80 -3.08
N GLN A 749 -41.63 -16.15 -2.39
CA GLN A 749 -41.72 -15.87 -0.95
C GLN A 749 -42.85 -14.90 -0.61
N ILE A 750 -43.00 -13.84 -1.42
CA ILE A 750 -44.10 -12.88 -1.32
C ILE A 750 -45.44 -13.59 -1.53
N ALA A 751 -45.55 -14.44 -2.56
CA ALA A 751 -46.77 -15.19 -2.84
C ALA A 751 -47.20 -16.07 -1.67
N ARG A 752 -46.23 -16.75 -1.04
CA ARG A 752 -46.47 -17.57 0.15
C ARG A 752 -46.92 -16.72 1.34
N ILE A 753 -46.28 -15.58 1.59
CA ILE A 753 -46.66 -14.68 2.69
C ILE A 753 -48.05 -14.09 2.47
N ALA A 754 -48.38 -13.64 1.25
CA ALA A 754 -49.70 -13.13 0.93
C ALA A 754 -50.81 -14.18 1.13
N LYS A 755 -50.49 -15.45 0.85
CA LYS A 755 -51.40 -16.60 1.01
C LYS A 755 -51.56 -17.05 2.46
N LEU A 756 -50.47 -17.16 3.23
CA LEU A 756 -50.48 -17.68 4.59
C LEU A 756 -50.80 -16.60 5.64
N TYR A 757 -50.39 -15.36 5.40
CA TYR A 757 -50.52 -14.23 6.32
C TYR A 757 -51.16 -13.00 5.63
N PRO A 758 -52.40 -13.14 5.09
CA PRO A 758 -53.03 -12.09 4.29
C PRO A 758 -53.22 -10.78 5.06
N GLU A 759 -53.51 -10.84 6.36
CA GLU A 759 -53.63 -9.64 7.21
C GLU A 759 -52.30 -8.88 7.36
N ALA A 760 -51.19 -9.60 7.51
CA ALA A 760 -49.86 -9.01 7.59
C ALA A 760 -49.44 -8.39 6.25
N TYR A 761 -49.72 -9.09 5.14
CA TYR A 761 -49.49 -8.58 3.79
C TYR A 761 -50.32 -7.33 3.49
N GLU A 762 -51.60 -7.31 3.89
CA GLU A 762 -52.46 -6.14 3.74
C GLU A 762 -51.97 -4.98 4.62
N ASN A 763 -51.38 -5.27 5.78
CA ASN A 763 -50.74 -4.26 6.63
C ASN A 763 -49.33 -3.85 6.16
N THR A 764 -48.84 -4.37 5.03
CA THR A 764 -47.54 -4.01 4.46
C THR A 764 -47.71 -2.86 3.46
N GLU A 765 -46.99 -1.76 3.67
CA GLU A 765 -46.97 -0.61 2.74
C GLU A 765 -45.78 -0.62 1.78
N ARG A 766 -44.68 -1.28 2.15
CA ARG A 766 -43.47 -1.41 1.31
C ARG A 766 -42.83 -2.79 1.50
N ILE A 767 -42.31 -3.36 0.42
CA ILE A 767 -41.46 -4.55 0.44
C ILE A 767 -40.10 -4.18 -0.12
N SER A 768 -39.05 -4.53 0.61
CA SER A 768 -37.65 -4.28 0.25
C SER A 768 -36.88 -5.59 0.13
N LEU A 769 -35.90 -5.66 -0.76
CA LEU A 769 -34.81 -6.63 -0.61
C LEU A 769 -33.88 -6.20 0.53
N VAL A 770 -33.11 -7.13 1.12
CA VAL A 770 -32.16 -6.84 2.22
C VAL A 770 -31.24 -5.67 1.88
N SER A 771 -30.76 -5.61 0.63
CA SER A 771 -29.97 -4.52 0.07
C SER A 771 -30.70 -3.17 0.20
N SER A 772 -31.85 -3.02 -0.46
CA SER A 772 -32.68 -1.80 -0.43
C SER A 772 -33.22 -1.45 0.97
N PHE A 773 -33.41 -2.44 1.84
CA PHE A 773 -33.82 -2.26 3.24
C PHE A 773 -32.76 -1.51 4.03
N ALA A 774 -31.51 -1.99 3.99
CA ALA A 774 -30.40 -1.33 4.68
C ALA A 774 -30.15 0.07 4.09
N THR A 775 -30.23 0.23 2.76
CA THR A 775 -30.13 1.55 2.13
C THR A 775 -31.26 2.49 2.55
N SER A 776 -32.48 1.98 2.77
CA SER A 776 -33.62 2.79 3.23
C SER A 776 -33.40 3.35 4.65
N ILE A 777 -32.80 2.55 5.53
CA ILE A 777 -32.43 3.01 6.89
C ILE A 777 -31.37 4.11 6.80
N LEU A 778 -30.34 3.94 5.97
CA LEU A 778 -29.29 4.94 5.78
C LEU A 778 -29.82 6.28 5.25
N CYS A 779 -30.79 6.25 4.33
CA CYS A 779 -31.41 7.46 3.77
C CYS A 779 -32.49 8.07 4.68
N GLY A 780 -33.07 7.27 5.58
CA GLY A 780 -34.25 7.67 6.36
C GLY A 780 -35.54 7.76 5.52
N ASP A 781 -35.59 7.09 4.37
CA ASP A 781 -36.78 6.96 3.53
C ASP A 781 -36.69 5.68 2.69
N TYR A 782 -37.80 5.25 2.09
CA TYR A 782 -37.81 4.08 1.21
C TYR A 782 -36.96 4.30 -0.04
N VAL A 783 -36.00 3.42 -0.21
CA VAL A 783 -35.15 3.34 -1.40
C VAL A 783 -35.71 2.28 -2.35
N ASN A 784 -35.59 2.55 -3.65
CA ASN A 784 -36.03 1.65 -4.70
C ASN A 784 -35.06 0.46 -4.85
N ILE A 785 -35.60 -0.67 -5.30
CA ILE A 785 -34.80 -1.87 -5.59
C ILE A 785 -34.02 -1.64 -6.87
N ASP A 786 -32.75 -2.04 -6.91
CA ASP A 786 -31.92 -1.88 -8.11
C ASP A 786 -32.21 -2.97 -9.16
N LEU A 787 -31.78 -2.73 -10.40
CA LEU A 787 -31.98 -3.68 -11.50
C LEU A 787 -31.26 -5.02 -11.29
N SER A 788 -30.08 -5.02 -10.66
CA SER A 788 -29.26 -6.22 -10.50
C SER A 788 -29.87 -7.16 -9.45
N ASP A 789 -30.12 -6.68 -8.23
CA ASP A 789 -30.74 -7.51 -7.19
C ASP A 789 -32.22 -7.79 -7.49
N GLY A 790 -32.92 -6.84 -8.12
CA GLY A 790 -34.29 -7.01 -8.60
C GLY A 790 -34.45 -8.15 -9.62
N SER A 791 -33.37 -8.51 -10.34
CA SER A 791 -33.36 -9.68 -11.22
C SER A 791 -33.48 -11.00 -10.44
N GLY A 792 -33.09 -11.03 -9.15
CA GLY A 792 -33.19 -12.18 -8.26
C GLY A 792 -34.59 -12.45 -7.68
N MET A 793 -35.65 -11.88 -8.27
CA MET A 793 -37.01 -11.91 -7.71
C MET A 793 -38.02 -12.76 -8.49
N ASN A 794 -37.73 -13.17 -9.74
CA ASN A 794 -38.70 -13.68 -10.71
C ASN A 794 -39.84 -12.68 -11.03
N LEU A 795 -39.59 -11.37 -10.87
CA LEU A 795 -40.57 -10.30 -11.09
C LEU A 795 -40.13 -9.26 -12.12
N LEU A 796 -38.82 -8.98 -12.21
CA LEU A 796 -38.25 -7.99 -13.14
C LEU A 796 -38.16 -8.60 -14.54
N ASP A 797 -38.62 -7.88 -15.56
CA ASP A 797 -38.24 -8.15 -16.93
C ASP A 797 -36.84 -7.54 -17.16
N ILE A 798 -35.84 -8.41 -17.27
CA ILE A 798 -34.43 -7.99 -17.29
C ILE A 798 -34.03 -7.28 -18.58
N ARG A 799 -34.87 -7.27 -19.63
CA ARG A 799 -34.58 -6.56 -20.89
C ARG A 799 -35.27 -5.21 -20.97
N THR A 800 -36.46 -5.09 -20.37
CA THR A 800 -37.21 -3.82 -20.35
C THR A 800 -36.93 -2.98 -19.11
N HIS A 801 -36.23 -3.57 -18.11
CA HIS A 801 -35.88 -2.95 -16.83
C HIS A 801 -37.11 -2.50 -16.03
N LYS A 802 -38.24 -3.17 -16.24
CA LYS A 802 -39.51 -2.89 -15.57
C LYS A 802 -40.07 -4.15 -14.95
N TRP A 803 -40.88 -3.98 -13.91
CA TRP A 803 -41.61 -5.12 -13.35
C TRP A 803 -42.55 -5.73 -14.39
N HIS A 804 -42.49 -7.04 -14.55
CA HIS A 804 -43.39 -7.78 -15.42
C HIS A 804 -44.74 -7.94 -14.72
N ILE A 805 -45.72 -7.12 -15.11
CA ILE A 805 -47.05 -7.07 -14.46
C ILE A 805 -47.71 -8.45 -14.33
N PRO A 806 -47.68 -9.36 -15.32
CA PRO A 806 -48.19 -10.71 -15.15
C PRO A 806 -47.49 -11.52 -14.04
N CYS A 807 -46.17 -11.38 -13.86
CA CYS A 807 -45.45 -12.03 -12.76
C CYS A 807 -45.90 -11.46 -11.41
N LEU A 808 -46.04 -10.13 -11.31
CA LEU A 808 -46.53 -9.49 -10.08
C LEU A 808 -47.91 -10.01 -9.68
N ASN A 809 -48.85 -10.02 -10.63
CA ASN A 809 -50.23 -10.44 -10.41
C ASN A 809 -50.34 -11.94 -10.06
N ALA A 810 -49.45 -12.78 -10.59
CA ALA A 810 -49.37 -14.19 -10.26
C ALA A 810 -48.87 -14.42 -8.82
N CYS A 811 -48.03 -13.52 -8.29
CA CYS A 811 -47.49 -13.64 -6.95
C CYS A 811 -48.43 -13.06 -5.88
N ALA A 812 -48.85 -11.80 -5.99
CA ALA A 812 -49.67 -11.15 -4.96
C ALA A 812 -50.44 -9.91 -5.47
N PRO A 813 -51.61 -9.60 -4.87
CA PRO A 813 -52.40 -8.43 -5.26
C PRO A 813 -51.69 -7.12 -4.88
N ASN A 814 -51.82 -6.09 -5.74
CA ASN A 814 -51.29 -4.74 -5.49
C ASN A 814 -49.77 -4.73 -5.18
N LEU A 815 -49.01 -5.66 -5.75
CA LEU A 815 -47.59 -5.83 -5.45
C LEU A 815 -46.74 -4.67 -6.02
N TYR A 816 -47.10 -4.12 -7.17
CA TYR A 816 -46.38 -2.99 -7.78
C TYR A 816 -46.25 -1.80 -6.82
N GLU A 817 -47.35 -1.42 -6.16
CA GLU A 817 -47.38 -0.29 -5.20
C GLU A 817 -46.45 -0.52 -4.00
N ARG A 818 -46.28 -1.78 -3.58
CA ARG A 818 -45.41 -2.16 -2.46
C ARG A 818 -43.94 -2.25 -2.85
N LEU A 819 -43.60 -2.40 -4.13
CA LEU A 819 -42.21 -2.46 -4.60
C LEU A 819 -41.71 -1.08 -5.07
N GLY A 820 -42.58 -0.26 -5.68
CA GLY A 820 -42.18 0.94 -6.43
C GLY A 820 -41.36 0.61 -7.67
N ASP A 821 -40.94 1.62 -8.43
CA ASP A 821 -40.16 1.39 -9.65
C ASP A 821 -38.73 0.88 -9.36
N PRO A 822 -38.16 -0.02 -10.16
CA PRO A 822 -36.77 -0.38 -10.03
C PRO A 822 -35.87 0.74 -10.57
N VAL A 823 -34.61 0.80 -10.13
CA VAL A 823 -33.66 1.85 -10.54
C VAL A 823 -32.32 1.27 -11.01
N PRO A 824 -31.57 1.96 -11.89
CA PRO A 824 -30.24 1.53 -12.30
C PRO A 824 -29.29 1.37 -11.11
N THR A 825 -28.42 0.35 -11.15
CA THR A 825 -27.59 -0.04 -10.00
C THR A 825 -26.51 0.96 -9.59
N THR A 826 -26.24 2.01 -10.39
CA THR A 826 -25.30 3.09 -10.03
C THR A 826 -26.00 4.39 -9.63
N THR A 827 -27.31 4.34 -9.39
CA THR A 827 -28.12 5.51 -9.01
C THR A 827 -27.80 6.00 -7.60
N LEU A 828 -27.49 7.29 -7.45
CA LEU A 828 -27.49 7.94 -6.14
C LEU A 828 -28.94 8.13 -5.68
N VAL A 829 -29.28 7.57 -4.52
CA VAL A 829 -30.66 7.50 -4.01
C VAL A 829 -30.95 8.55 -2.94
N GLY A 830 -29.94 9.26 -2.48
CA GLY A 830 -30.10 10.34 -1.51
C GLY A 830 -28.82 10.60 -0.73
N LYS A 831 -28.94 11.51 0.25
CA LYS A 831 -27.90 11.78 1.23
C LYS A 831 -28.12 10.92 2.48
N ILE A 832 -27.05 10.72 3.24
CA ILE A 832 -27.14 10.06 4.55
C ILE A 832 -28.10 10.82 5.49
N HIS A 833 -28.92 10.08 6.25
CA HIS A 833 -29.85 10.66 7.21
C HIS A 833 -29.12 11.36 8.37
N SER A 834 -29.73 12.42 8.92
CA SER A 834 -29.17 13.23 10.02
C SER A 834 -28.85 12.39 11.27
N TYR A 835 -29.59 11.29 11.48
CA TYR A 835 -29.29 10.28 12.51
C TYR A 835 -27.80 9.87 12.52
N PHE A 836 -27.25 9.51 11.35
CA PHE A 836 -25.86 9.06 11.26
C PHE A 836 -24.86 10.23 11.31
N VAL A 837 -25.25 11.41 10.83
CA VAL A 837 -24.47 12.64 10.95
C VAL A 837 -24.26 13.00 12.41
N GLU A 838 -25.34 13.10 13.18
CA GLU A 838 -25.32 13.52 14.58
C GLU A 838 -24.72 12.46 15.50
N LYS A 839 -25.10 11.19 15.31
CA LYS A 839 -24.66 10.08 16.20
C LYS A 839 -23.22 9.64 15.90
N TYR A 840 -22.86 9.52 14.63
CA TYR A 840 -21.60 8.90 14.20
C TYR A 840 -20.60 9.89 13.58
N GLY A 841 -21.00 11.12 13.27
CA GLY A 841 -20.10 12.15 12.75
C GLY A 841 -19.85 12.06 11.24
N LEU A 842 -20.74 11.43 10.47
CA LEU A 842 -20.66 11.44 9.01
C LEU A 842 -20.93 12.84 8.46
N SER A 843 -20.44 13.12 7.25
CA SER A 843 -20.79 14.37 6.55
C SER A 843 -22.26 14.35 6.12
N PRO A 844 -23.03 15.45 6.31
CA PRO A 844 -24.36 15.58 5.73
C PRO A 844 -24.37 15.57 4.20
N SER A 845 -23.20 15.75 3.57
CA SER A 845 -23.04 15.66 2.11
C SER A 845 -22.81 14.24 1.61
N CYS A 846 -22.67 13.23 2.49
CA CYS A 846 -22.36 11.85 2.13
C CYS A 846 -23.47 11.26 1.25
N ASP A 847 -23.09 10.78 0.06
CA ASP A 847 -23.98 10.21 -0.94
C ASP A 847 -24.24 8.73 -0.69
N ILE A 848 -25.49 8.30 -0.87
CA ILE A 848 -25.87 6.89 -0.81
C ILE A 848 -26.16 6.41 -2.22
N VAL A 849 -25.44 5.39 -2.69
CA VAL A 849 -25.82 4.66 -3.91
C VAL A 849 -26.84 3.59 -3.55
N CYS A 850 -27.76 3.25 -4.47
CA CYS A 850 -28.74 2.19 -4.23
C CYS A 850 -28.07 0.89 -3.77
N GLY A 851 -28.70 0.14 -2.88
CA GLY A 851 -28.22 -1.19 -2.51
C GLY A 851 -28.27 -2.16 -3.69
N SER A 852 -27.44 -3.21 -3.66
CA SER A 852 -27.52 -4.35 -4.60
C SER A 852 -27.19 -5.65 -3.88
N GLY A 853 -27.41 -6.79 -4.54
CA GLY A 853 -27.10 -8.11 -4.00
C GLY A 853 -25.61 -8.35 -3.78
N ASP A 854 -25.29 -9.30 -2.89
CA ASP A 854 -23.93 -9.72 -2.56
C ASP A 854 -23.12 -10.28 -3.75
N ASN A 855 -23.75 -11.06 -4.63
CA ASN A 855 -23.12 -11.58 -5.84
C ASN A 855 -22.86 -10.47 -6.88
N PRO A 856 -23.84 -9.60 -7.21
CA PRO A 856 -23.56 -8.39 -7.99
C PRO A 856 -22.44 -7.53 -7.41
N CYS A 857 -22.45 -7.27 -6.09
CA CYS A 857 -21.38 -6.50 -5.47
C CYS A 857 -20.05 -7.25 -5.56
N SER A 858 -20.02 -8.56 -5.36
CA SER A 858 -18.81 -9.37 -5.51
C SER A 858 -18.23 -9.32 -6.92
N LEU A 859 -19.05 -9.29 -7.97
CA LEU A 859 -18.59 -9.08 -9.35
C LEU A 859 -17.75 -7.80 -9.47
N VAL A 860 -18.25 -6.69 -8.91
CA VAL A 860 -17.53 -5.41 -8.85
C VAL A 860 -16.28 -5.50 -7.96
N GLY A 861 -16.41 -6.15 -6.80
CA GLY A 861 -15.32 -6.34 -5.84
C GLY A 861 -14.18 -7.22 -6.36
N LEU A 862 -14.45 -8.09 -7.32
CA LEU A 862 -13.48 -8.92 -8.03
C LEU A 862 -12.89 -8.22 -9.26
N ARG A 863 -13.22 -6.94 -9.49
CA ARG A 863 -12.75 -6.11 -10.61
C ARG A 863 -13.18 -6.62 -11.98
N MET A 864 -14.28 -7.38 -12.05
CA MET A 864 -14.89 -7.73 -13.32
C MET A 864 -15.52 -6.46 -13.90
N ASN A 865 -15.04 -6.03 -15.06
CA ASN A 865 -15.44 -4.76 -15.67
C ASN A 865 -15.61 -4.85 -17.18
N ARG A 866 -15.25 -5.97 -17.81
CA ARG A 866 -15.34 -6.16 -19.25
C ARG A 866 -16.11 -7.43 -19.61
N PRO A 867 -16.93 -7.40 -20.67
CA PRO A 867 -17.54 -8.60 -21.22
C PRO A 867 -16.47 -9.64 -21.54
N GLY A 868 -16.69 -10.90 -21.17
CA GLY A 868 -15.67 -11.95 -21.29
C GLY A 868 -14.87 -12.21 -20.01
N ASP A 869 -15.00 -11.33 -19.00
CA ASP A 869 -14.55 -11.63 -17.64
C ASP A 869 -15.38 -12.75 -17.03
N ILE A 870 -14.69 -13.70 -16.40
CA ILE A 870 -15.28 -14.75 -15.56
C ILE A 870 -14.65 -14.65 -14.17
N ALA A 871 -15.45 -14.84 -13.12
CA ALA A 871 -14.92 -15.16 -11.81
C ALA A 871 -15.39 -16.54 -11.32
N ILE A 872 -14.49 -17.31 -10.72
CA ILE A 872 -14.75 -18.63 -10.16
C ILE A 872 -14.41 -18.60 -8.68
N SER A 873 -15.44 -18.64 -7.83
CA SER A 873 -15.28 -18.81 -6.39
C SER A 873 -15.30 -20.29 -6.03
N LEU A 874 -14.16 -20.83 -5.61
CA LEU A 874 -13.98 -22.23 -5.25
C LEU A 874 -14.11 -22.42 -3.74
N GLY A 875 -15.32 -22.73 -3.27
CA GLY A 875 -15.64 -22.91 -1.85
C GLY A 875 -16.42 -24.20 -1.57
N THR A 876 -17.15 -24.23 -0.45
CA THR A 876 -18.07 -25.32 -0.10
C THR A 876 -19.01 -25.65 -1.26
N SER A 877 -19.62 -24.61 -1.83
CA SER A 877 -20.15 -24.61 -3.20
C SER A 877 -19.17 -23.87 -4.12
N ASN A 878 -19.14 -24.24 -5.40
CA ASN A 878 -18.49 -23.40 -6.41
C ASN A 878 -19.52 -22.44 -6.99
N THR A 879 -19.13 -21.18 -7.18
CA THR A 879 -19.96 -20.18 -7.87
C THR A 879 -19.18 -19.57 -9.03
N VAL A 880 -19.82 -19.48 -10.19
CA VAL A 880 -19.25 -18.89 -11.39
C VAL A 880 -20.04 -17.63 -11.75
N PHE A 881 -19.32 -16.54 -11.96
CA PHE A 881 -19.84 -15.27 -12.46
C PHE A 881 -19.28 -15.05 -13.87
N ALA A 882 -20.10 -14.61 -14.82
CA ALA A 882 -19.62 -14.16 -16.12
C ALA A 882 -20.29 -12.85 -16.50
N LEU A 883 -19.50 -11.88 -16.95
CA LEU A 883 -19.99 -10.59 -17.42
C LEU A 883 -20.22 -10.65 -18.94
N MET A 884 -21.42 -10.28 -19.39
CA MET A 884 -21.88 -10.52 -20.77
C MET A 884 -22.64 -9.33 -21.35
N ASN A 885 -22.50 -9.12 -22.66
CA ASN A 885 -23.22 -8.08 -23.41
C ASN A 885 -24.58 -8.52 -23.95
N GLU A 886 -24.76 -9.82 -24.20
CA GLU A 886 -25.99 -10.35 -24.76
C GLU A 886 -26.79 -11.12 -23.70
N CYS A 887 -28.09 -10.83 -23.60
CA CYS A 887 -28.99 -11.55 -22.71
C CYS A 887 -29.51 -12.84 -23.34
N LYS A 888 -28.83 -13.94 -23.07
CA LYS A 888 -29.27 -15.30 -23.41
C LYS A 888 -29.50 -16.10 -22.14
N THR A 889 -30.73 -16.60 -22.02
CA THR A 889 -31.24 -17.27 -20.83
C THR A 889 -31.31 -18.78 -21.04
N ASP A 890 -31.18 -19.53 -19.97
CA ASP A 890 -31.36 -20.99 -19.93
C ASP A 890 -32.15 -21.33 -18.67
N ILE A 891 -32.66 -22.56 -18.58
CA ILE A 891 -33.36 -23.06 -17.39
C ILE A 891 -32.41 -23.27 -16.19
N GLU A 892 -31.10 -23.38 -16.44
CA GLU A 892 -30.08 -23.49 -15.40
C GLU A 892 -29.35 -22.18 -15.15
N GLY A 893 -29.08 -21.91 -13.87
CA GLY A 893 -28.42 -20.69 -13.42
C GLY A 893 -29.27 -19.44 -13.56
N HIS A 894 -28.62 -18.28 -13.40
CA HIS A 894 -29.31 -17.00 -13.25
C HIS A 894 -28.67 -15.92 -14.11
N VAL A 895 -29.46 -15.20 -14.89
CA VAL A 895 -29.03 -14.01 -15.63
C VAL A 895 -29.61 -12.78 -14.93
N PHE A 896 -28.75 -11.91 -14.43
CA PHE A 896 -29.14 -10.64 -13.81
C PHE A 896 -28.69 -9.47 -14.68
N VAL A 897 -29.36 -8.33 -14.55
CA VAL A 897 -28.82 -7.06 -15.06
C VAL A 897 -27.49 -6.79 -14.35
N SER A 898 -26.47 -6.33 -15.08
CA SER A 898 -25.15 -6.07 -14.51
C SER A 898 -25.20 -4.90 -13.51
N PRO A 899 -24.48 -4.98 -12.39
CA PRO A 899 -24.41 -3.89 -11.40
C PRO A 899 -23.57 -2.69 -11.87
N LEU A 900 -22.88 -2.81 -13.01
CA LEU A 900 -22.02 -1.75 -13.57
C LEU A 900 -22.72 -0.93 -14.65
N ASP A 901 -23.46 -1.61 -15.52
CA ASP A 901 -24.14 -1.04 -16.68
C ASP A 901 -25.46 -1.78 -16.90
N GLU A 902 -26.56 -1.04 -16.98
CA GLU A 902 -27.89 -1.60 -17.18
C GLU A 902 -28.04 -2.30 -18.55
N ASN A 903 -27.17 -2.01 -19.52
CA ASN A 903 -27.20 -2.65 -20.83
C ASN A 903 -26.39 -3.97 -20.87
N MET A 904 -25.67 -4.29 -19.80
CA MET A 904 -24.93 -5.54 -19.65
C MET A 904 -25.67 -6.48 -18.70
N TYR A 905 -25.27 -7.74 -18.73
CA TYR A 905 -25.83 -8.80 -17.90
C TYR A 905 -24.72 -9.55 -17.18
N MET A 906 -25.05 -10.18 -16.06
CA MET A 906 -24.18 -11.15 -15.41
C MET A 906 -24.86 -12.50 -15.36
N LYS A 907 -24.12 -13.57 -15.69
CA LYS A 907 -24.55 -14.94 -15.48
C LYS A 907 -23.96 -15.45 -14.17
N MET A 908 -24.79 -16.12 -13.38
CA MET A 908 -24.40 -16.83 -12.17
C MET A 908 -24.75 -18.31 -12.29
N LEU A 909 -23.76 -19.18 -12.04
CA LEU A 909 -23.94 -20.63 -11.91
C LEU A 909 -23.51 -21.06 -10.52
N CYS A 910 -24.28 -21.95 -9.90
CA CYS A 910 -23.98 -22.48 -8.57
C CYS A 910 -23.85 -23.99 -8.63
N TYR A 911 -22.84 -24.53 -7.95
CA TYR A 911 -22.55 -25.96 -7.86
C TYR A 911 -22.48 -26.38 -6.39
N SER A 912 -23.35 -27.30 -5.98
CA SER A 912 -23.38 -27.87 -4.64
C SER A 912 -22.14 -28.70 -4.33
N ASN A 913 -21.63 -29.45 -5.31
CA ASN A 913 -20.49 -30.34 -5.13
C ASN A 913 -19.17 -29.60 -5.40
N GLY A 914 -18.80 -28.68 -4.50
CA GLY A 914 -17.58 -27.87 -4.57
C GLY A 914 -16.37 -28.51 -3.90
N ASP A 915 -15.94 -27.94 -2.77
CA ASP A 915 -14.73 -28.33 -2.05
C ASP A 915 -14.80 -29.74 -1.46
N PHE A 916 -15.97 -30.14 -0.96
CA PHE A 916 -16.14 -31.43 -0.28
C PHE A 916 -15.69 -32.60 -1.16
N VAL A 917 -16.07 -32.63 -2.44
CA VAL A 917 -15.72 -33.70 -3.37
C VAL A 917 -14.24 -33.66 -3.78
N ARG A 918 -13.61 -32.48 -3.83
CA ARG A 918 -12.16 -32.35 -4.03
C ARG A 918 -11.39 -32.87 -2.81
N THR A 919 -11.77 -32.44 -1.62
CA THR A 919 -11.20 -32.89 -0.34
C THR A 919 -11.37 -34.39 -0.16
N ARG A 920 -12.55 -34.95 -0.47
CA ARG A 920 -12.80 -36.39 -0.44
C ARG A 920 -11.92 -37.17 -1.42
N THR A 921 -11.75 -36.65 -2.64
CA THR A 921 -10.82 -37.24 -3.63
C THR A 921 -9.38 -37.20 -3.12
N CYS A 922 -8.95 -36.07 -2.55
CA CYS A 922 -7.64 -35.91 -1.92
C CYS A 922 -7.43 -36.88 -0.75
N GLN A 923 -8.43 -37.06 0.12
CA GLN A 923 -8.38 -38.06 1.20
C GLN A 923 -8.23 -39.48 0.67
N ARG A 924 -8.96 -39.83 -0.39
CA ARG A 924 -9.01 -41.18 -0.93
C ARG A 924 -7.72 -41.57 -1.67
N TYR A 925 -7.12 -40.64 -2.40
CA TYR A 925 -6.02 -40.95 -3.34
C TYR A 925 -4.70 -40.28 -2.99
N ALA A 926 -4.70 -39.23 -2.17
CA ALA A 926 -3.54 -38.42 -1.83
C ALA A 926 -3.30 -38.31 -0.31
N ASN A 927 -3.89 -39.20 0.50
CA ASN A 927 -3.74 -39.21 1.97
C ASN A 927 -4.09 -37.86 2.64
N ASN A 928 -5.04 -37.11 2.08
CA ASN A 928 -5.43 -35.77 2.55
C ASN A 928 -4.29 -34.72 2.47
N ASP A 929 -3.29 -34.96 1.61
CA ASP A 929 -2.19 -34.03 1.35
C ASP A 929 -2.36 -33.38 -0.04
N TRP A 930 -2.58 -32.06 -0.04
CA TRP A 930 -2.79 -31.29 -1.26
C TRP A 930 -1.55 -31.19 -2.15
N ASN A 931 -0.33 -31.34 -1.62
CA ASN A 931 0.88 -31.41 -2.43
C ASN A 931 0.95 -32.75 -3.19
N VAL A 932 0.59 -33.84 -2.51
CA VAL A 932 0.49 -35.17 -3.15
C VAL A 932 -0.64 -35.17 -4.19
N PHE A 933 -1.76 -34.50 -3.89
CA PHE A 933 -2.84 -34.32 -4.85
C PHE A 933 -2.36 -33.60 -6.11
N SER A 934 -1.64 -32.49 -5.98
CA SER A 934 -1.03 -31.77 -7.11
C SER A 934 -0.08 -32.64 -7.92
N GLN A 935 0.80 -33.40 -7.28
CA GLN A 935 1.70 -34.34 -7.97
C GLN A 935 0.93 -35.41 -8.76
N LEU A 936 -0.17 -35.94 -8.20
CA LEU A 936 -1.03 -36.90 -8.89
C LEU A 936 -1.77 -36.26 -10.08
N VAL A 937 -2.25 -35.02 -9.94
CA VAL A 937 -2.85 -34.26 -11.05
C VAL A 937 -1.85 -34.08 -12.21
N GLU A 938 -0.59 -33.77 -11.87
CA GLU A 938 0.48 -33.51 -12.84
C GLU A 938 1.01 -34.78 -13.53
N GLN A 939 0.81 -35.96 -12.95
CA GLN A 939 1.17 -37.25 -13.56
C GLN A 939 0.21 -37.66 -14.70
N SER A 940 -1.01 -37.13 -14.71
CA SER A 940 -1.96 -37.39 -15.80
C SER A 940 -1.92 -36.26 -16.84
N PRO A 941 -1.88 -36.57 -18.15
CA PRO A 941 -1.81 -35.55 -19.19
C PRO A 941 -3.12 -34.75 -19.30
N PRO A 942 -3.09 -33.54 -19.91
CA PRO A 942 -4.29 -32.78 -20.27
C PRO A 942 -5.34 -33.64 -20.99
N GLY A 943 -6.60 -33.53 -20.56
CA GLY A 943 -7.70 -34.36 -21.03
C GLY A 943 -7.73 -35.77 -20.46
N ASN A 944 -6.83 -36.10 -19.52
CA ASN A 944 -6.82 -37.33 -18.72
C ASN A 944 -6.89 -38.61 -19.55
N ASN A 945 -6.20 -38.68 -20.69
CA ASN A 945 -6.28 -39.78 -21.68
C ASN A 945 -7.73 -40.08 -22.17
N GLY A 946 -8.63 -39.12 -22.07
CA GLY A 946 -10.06 -39.25 -22.36
C GLY A 946 -10.91 -39.79 -21.20
N PHE A 947 -10.32 -40.14 -20.05
CA PHE A 947 -11.06 -40.63 -18.90
C PHE A 947 -11.80 -39.50 -18.17
N ILE A 948 -13.08 -39.71 -17.85
CA ILE A 948 -13.92 -38.74 -17.13
C ILE A 948 -14.28 -39.29 -15.76
N TYR A 949 -14.08 -38.48 -14.72
CA TYR A 949 -14.41 -38.79 -13.33
C TYR A 949 -15.36 -37.72 -12.77
N ILE A 950 -16.58 -38.13 -12.41
CA ILE A 950 -17.61 -37.24 -11.83
C ILE A 950 -17.95 -37.77 -10.43
N ASP A 951 -17.81 -36.95 -9.39
CA ASP A 951 -18.30 -37.24 -8.03
C ASP A 951 -19.41 -36.24 -7.66
N ARG A 952 -20.64 -36.73 -7.50
CA ARG A 952 -21.79 -35.99 -6.98
C ARG A 952 -22.18 -36.58 -5.64
N TYR A 953 -21.74 -35.97 -4.56
CA TYR A 953 -22.04 -36.43 -3.20
C TYR A 953 -23.46 -36.05 -2.76
N VAL A 954 -23.90 -34.84 -3.14
CA VAL A 954 -25.27 -34.34 -2.93
C VAL A 954 -25.94 -34.02 -4.27
N PRO A 955 -27.28 -33.87 -4.33
CA PRO A 955 -27.96 -33.36 -5.50
C PRO A 955 -27.29 -32.07 -6.02
N GLU A 956 -27.10 -32.00 -7.33
CA GLU A 956 -26.42 -30.89 -7.98
C GLU A 956 -27.43 -29.82 -8.39
N ILE A 957 -27.00 -28.55 -8.33
CA ILE A 957 -27.79 -27.40 -8.77
C ILE A 957 -27.62 -27.17 -10.28
N THR A 958 -26.40 -27.33 -10.79
CA THR A 958 -26.07 -27.11 -12.22
C THR A 958 -25.36 -28.35 -12.78
N PRO A 959 -26.05 -29.19 -13.59
CA PRO A 959 -27.47 -29.16 -13.89
C PRO A 959 -28.31 -29.59 -12.67
N ASP A 960 -29.59 -29.26 -12.68
CA ASP A 960 -30.56 -29.72 -11.68
C ASP A 960 -30.68 -31.25 -11.77
N SER A 961 -29.96 -31.94 -10.88
CA SER A 961 -29.82 -33.39 -10.93
C SER A 961 -29.88 -33.99 -9.53
N ARG A 962 -30.81 -34.93 -9.34
CA ARG A 962 -30.95 -35.71 -8.10
C ARG A 962 -30.02 -36.92 -8.05
N VAL A 963 -29.31 -37.21 -9.16
CA VAL A 963 -28.43 -38.37 -9.29
C VAL A 963 -27.13 -38.11 -8.54
N CYS A 964 -26.89 -38.92 -7.50
CA CYS A 964 -25.69 -38.88 -6.67
C CYS A 964 -24.84 -40.15 -6.89
N GLY A 965 -23.52 -40.02 -6.85
CA GLY A 965 -22.59 -41.12 -7.00
C GLY A 965 -21.25 -40.72 -7.61
N ILE A 966 -20.34 -41.70 -7.68
CA ILE A 966 -19.09 -41.60 -8.42
C ILE A 966 -19.27 -42.31 -9.76
N PHE A 967 -19.02 -41.60 -10.86
CA PHE A 967 -19.16 -42.09 -12.22
C PHE A 967 -17.82 -41.96 -12.94
N MET A 968 -17.38 -43.06 -13.54
CA MET A 968 -16.09 -43.18 -14.22
C MET A 968 -16.32 -43.69 -15.64
N PHE A 969 -15.74 -43.00 -16.62
CA PHE A 969 -15.89 -43.34 -18.03
C PHE A 969 -14.53 -43.36 -18.74
N ASN A 970 -14.37 -44.23 -19.73
CA ASN A 970 -13.23 -44.24 -20.65
C ASN A 970 -13.38 -43.22 -21.79
N GLY A 971 -12.36 -43.12 -22.65
CA GLY A 971 -12.34 -42.20 -23.80
C GLY A 971 -13.43 -42.43 -24.87
N ASP A 972 -14.08 -43.59 -24.84
CA ASP A 972 -15.22 -43.96 -25.69
C ASP A 972 -16.59 -43.65 -25.03
N GLY A 973 -16.58 -43.18 -23.78
CA GLY A 973 -17.79 -42.87 -23.01
C GLY A 973 -18.43 -44.09 -22.34
N GLU A 974 -17.74 -45.23 -22.29
CA GLU A 974 -18.22 -46.44 -21.62
C GLU A 974 -17.86 -46.39 -20.13
N LYS A 975 -18.77 -46.89 -19.28
CA LYS A 975 -18.56 -46.93 -17.84
C LYS A 975 -17.45 -47.92 -17.48
N VAL A 976 -16.55 -47.51 -16.60
CA VAL A 976 -15.46 -48.36 -16.07
C VAL A 976 -15.53 -48.50 -14.56
N ASP A 977 -14.99 -49.59 -14.04
CA ASP A 977 -15.07 -49.92 -12.60
C ASP A 977 -13.99 -49.23 -11.76
N ASN A 978 -12.85 -48.87 -12.34
CA ASN A 978 -11.74 -48.21 -11.65
C ASN A 978 -10.92 -47.33 -12.61
N LEU A 979 -10.32 -46.29 -12.03
CA LEU A 979 -9.28 -45.46 -12.63
C LEU A 979 -8.07 -45.43 -11.68
N SER A 980 -6.89 -45.10 -12.21
CA SER A 980 -5.71 -44.88 -11.38
C SER A 980 -5.88 -43.64 -10.46
N PRO A 981 -5.10 -43.52 -9.37
CA PRO A 981 -5.15 -42.35 -8.50
C PRO A 981 -4.92 -41.02 -9.22
N CYS A 982 -3.96 -40.93 -10.15
CA CYS A 982 -3.70 -39.73 -10.92
C CYS A 982 -4.88 -39.37 -11.84
N GLU A 983 -5.51 -40.37 -12.47
CA GLU A 983 -6.70 -40.16 -13.31
C GLU A 983 -7.91 -39.68 -12.51
N CYS A 984 -8.08 -40.13 -11.27
CA CYS A 984 -9.14 -39.65 -10.39
C CYS A 984 -8.89 -38.20 -9.94
N CYS A 985 -7.66 -37.88 -9.51
CA CYS A 985 -7.29 -36.55 -9.04
C CYS A 985 -7.36 -35.48 -10.15
N ARG A 986 -6.88 -35.77 -11.37
CA ARG A 986 -7.08 -34.86 -12.51
C ARG A 986 -8.55 -34.80 -12.93
N GLY A 987 -9.21 -35.96 -13.01
CA GLY A 987 -10.57 -36.09 -13.50
C GLY A 987 -11.61 -35.33 -12.66
N ILE A 988 -11.47 -35.25 -11.32
CA ILE A 988 -12.39 -34.45 -10.49
C ILE A 988 -12.30 -32.95 -10.77
N ILE A 989 -11.10 -32.44 -11.09
CA ILE A 989 -10.91 -31.02 -11.41
C ILE A 989 -11.41 -30.74 -12.83
N GLU A 990 -10.98 -31.54 -13.82
CA GLU A 990 -11.42 -31.37 -15.21
C GLU A 990 -12.94 -31.47 -15.34
N SER A 991 -13.61 -32.41 -14.66
CA SER A 991 -15.07 -32.53 -14.75
C SER A 991 -15.81 -31.33 -14.15
N GLN A 992 -15.34 -30.78 -13.03
CA GLN A 992 -15.89 -29.56 -12.45
C GLN A 992 -15.76 -28.38 -13.43
N VAL A 993 -14.57 -28.19 -14.00
CA VAL A 993 -14.29 -27.05 -14.89
C VAL A 993 -14.97 -27.21 -16.26
N LEU A 994 -15.05 -28.43 -16.80
CA LEU A 994 -15.80 -28.73 -18.03
C LEU A 994 -17.29 -28.44 -17.86
N SER A 995 -17.88 -28.79 -16.71
CA SER A 995 -19.27 -28.42 -16.43
C SER A 995 -19.45 -26.91 -16.39
N MET A 996 -18.57 -26.18 -15.71
CA MET A 996 -18.60 -24.70 -15.67
C MET A 996 -18.56 -24.10 -17.08
N ARG A 997 -17.62 -24.54 -17.92
CA ARG A 997 -17.51 -24.10 -19.31
C ARG A 997 -18.75 -24.45 -20.12
N LEU A 998 -19.24 -25.70 -20.02
CA LEU A 998 -20.41 -26.18 -20.74
C LEU A 998 -21.65 -25.32 -20.48
N HIS A 999 -21.96 -25.05 -19.21
CA HIS A 999 -23.16 -24.31 -18.84
C HIS A 999 -23.05 -22.81 -19.12
N LEU A 1000 -21.84 -22.25 -19.19
CA LEU A 1000 -21.62 -20.90 -19.73
C LEU A 1000 -21.87 -20.87 -21.25
N GLU A 1001 -21.28 -21.80 -22.02
CA GLU A 1001 -21.44 -21.86 -23.48
C GLU A 1001 -22.90 -22.10 -23.92
N LYS A 1002 -23.73 -22.80 -23.11
CA LYS A 1002 -25.18 -22.94 -23.35
C LYS A 1002 -25.92 -21.60 -23.39
N THR A 1003 -25.40 -20.59 -22.70
CA THR A 1003 -25.93 -19.22 -22.75
C THR A 1003 -25.33 -18.39 -23.89
N GLY A 1004 -24.59 -19.02 -24.82
CA GLY A 1004 -23.91 -18.34 -25.92
C GLY A 1004 -22.70 -17.52 -25.49
N PHE A 1005 -22.22 -17.72 -24.25
CA PHE A 1005 -21.01 -17.10 -23.73
C PHE A 1005 -19.79 -17.95 -24.12
N ASN A 1006 -19.16 -17.58 -25.23
CA ASN A 1006 -18.11 -18.39 -25.89
C ASN A 1006 -16.76 -17.64 -25.99
N GLN A 1007 -16.68 -16.43 -25.44
CA GLN A 1007 -15.47 -15.61 -25.43
C GLN A 1007 -15.04 -15.44 -23.98
N PHE A 1008 -13.89 -16.02 -23.66
CA PHE A 1008 -13.28 -15.98 -22.34
C PHE A 1008 -12.02 -15.13 -22.46
N GLU A 1009 -12.00 -13.97 -21.82
CA GLU A 1009 -10.82 -13.07 -21.90
C GLU A 1009 -9.96 -13.20 -20.64
N ARG A 1010 -10.60 -13.19 -19.48
CA ARG A 1010 -9.91 -13.16 -18.18
C ARG A 1010 -10.69 -13.94 -17.14
N LEU A 1011 -10.02 -14.84 -16.42
CA LEU A 1011 -10.58 -15.63 -15.33
C LEU A 1011 -10.01 -15.15 -13.99
N ILE A 1012 -10.87 -14.78 -13.06
CA ILE A 1012 -10.52 -14.39 -11.69
C ILE A 1012 -10.93 -15.53 -10.74
N VAL A 1013 -9.96 -16.24 -10.19
CA VAL A 1013 -10.21 -17.40 -9.32
C VAL A 1013 -9.95 -17.03 -7.87
N THR A 1014 -10.90 -17.34 -7.00
CA THR A 1014 -10.84 -17.10 -5.56
C THR A 1014 -11.31 -18.33 -4.77
N GLY A 1015 -11.24 -18.28 -3.44
CA GLY A 1015 -11.62 -19.37 -2.54
C GLY A 1015 -10.45 -20.33 -2.23
N GLY A 1016 -10.69 -21.31 -1.37
CA GLY A 1016 -9.63 -22.13 -0.77
C GLY A 1016 -8.77 -22.89 -1.78
N ALA A 1017 -9.34 -23.31 -2.91
CA ALA A 1017 -8.60 -24.03 -3.95
C ALA A 1017 -7.79 -23.10 -4.88
N SER A 1018 -7.97 -21.77 -4.82
CA SER A 1018 -7.25 -20.83 -5.69
C SER A 1018 -5.76 -20.69 -5.37
N VAL A 1019 -5.29 -21.30 -4.27
CA VAL A 1019 -3.86 -21.37 -3.94
C VAL A 1019 -3.13 -22.53 -4.62
N ASN A 1020 -3.87 -23.48 -5.22
CA ASN A 1020 -3.30 -24.66 -5.85
C ASN A 1020 -3.02 -24.39 -7.34
N HIS A 1021 -1.74 -24.27 -7.70
CA HIS A 1021 -1.31 -23.96 -9.06
C HIS A 1021 -1.78 -25.00 -10.10
N SER A 1022 -1.77 -26.30 -9.77
CA SER A 1022 -2.18 -27.36 -10.69
C SER A 1022 -3.67 -27.26 -11.04
N ILE A 1023 -4.52 -26.86 -10.07
CA ILE A 1023 -5.94 -26.57 -10.30
C ILE A 1023 -6.10 -25.34 -11.20
N LEU A 1024 -5.38 -24.26 -10.90
CA LEU A 1024 -5.43 -23.02 -11.69
C LEU A 1024 -4.98 -23.23 -13.15
N GLN A 1025 -3.98 -24.07 -13.37
CA GLN A 1025 -3.53 -24.41 -14.72
C GLN A 1025 -4.59 -25.19 -15.51
N ILE A 1026 -5.30 -26.13 -14.88
CA ILE A 1026 -6.42 -26.84 -15.53
C ILE A 1026 -7.54 -25.86 -15.89
N ILE A 1027 -7.86 -24.92 -14.99
CA ILE A 1027 -8.85 -23.87 -15.27
C ILE A 1027 -8.43 -23.06 -16.51
N ALA A 1028 -7.18 -22.62 -16.57
CA ALA A 1028 -6.63 -21.89 -17.72
C ALA A 1028 -6.74 -22.72 -19.00
N ASP A 1029 -6.33 -24.00 -18.96
CA ASP A 1029 -6.31 -24.87 -20.13
C ASP A 1029 -7.73 -25.21 -20.64
N VAL A 1030 -8.69 -25.47 -19.76
CA VAL A 1030 -10.07 -25.80 -20.16
C VAL A 1030 -10.78 -24.59 -20.75
N PHE A 1031 -10.61 -23.40 -20.16
CA PHE A 1031 -11.24 -22.17 -20.66
C PHE A 1031 -10.43 -21.49 -21.77
N GLN A 1032 -9.18 -21.88 -21.99
CA GLN A 1032 -8.28 -21.26 -22.96
C GLN A 1032 -8.11 -19.75 -22.76
N ALA A 1033 -8.01 -19.33 -21.49
CA ALA A 1033 -7.87 -17.93 -21.11
C ALA A 1033 -7.03 -17.76 -19.84
N ASP A 1034 -6.49 -16.56 -19.66
CA ASP A 1034 -5.57 -16.24 -18.57
C ASP A 1034 -6.26 -16.26 -17.21
N VAL A 1035 -5.60 -16.87 -16.23
CA VAL A 1035 -6.12 -16.99 -14.86
C VAL A 1035 -5.38 -16.05 -13.93
N PHE A 1036 -6.16 -15.30 -13.17
CA PHE A 1036 -5.74 -14.35 -12.17
C PHE A 1036 -6.28 -14.76 -10.81
N THR A 1037 -5.56 -14.46 -9.74
CA THR A 1037 -6.08 -14.47 -8.37
C THR A 1037 -6.15 -13.05 -7.85
N ILE A 1038 -7.12 -12.78 -6.96
CA ILE A 1038 -7.27 -11.48 -6.34
C ILE A 1038 -7.16 -11.58 -4.82
N ASN A 1039 -6.32 -10.74 -4.20
CA ASN A 1039 -6.20 -10.67 -2.74
C ASN A 1039 -7.27 -9.74 -2.13
N VAL A 1040 -8.53 -10.13 -2.29
CA VAL A 1040 -9.69 -9.45 -1.68
C VAL A 1040 -10.41 -10.45 -0.79
N LYS A 1041 -10.39 -10.22 0.53
CA LYS A 1041 -11.05 -11.12 1.49
C LYS A 1041 -12.58 -11.00 1.44
N ASP A 1042 -13.11 -9.82 1.13
CA ASP A 1042 -14.54 -9.52 1.23
C ASP A 1042 -15.04 -8.82 -0.03
N SER A 1043 -15.23 -9.60 -1.10
CA SER A 1043 -15.61 -9.05 -2.42
C SER A 1043 -16.92 -8.27 -2.38
N ALA A 1044 -17.89 -8.70 -1.58
CA ALA A 1044 -19.21 -8.06 -1.51
C ALA A 1044 -19.15 -6.65 -0.91
N SER A 1045 -18.56 -6.47 0.28
CA SER A 1045 -18.40 -5.15 0.90
C SER A 1045 -17.45 -4.26 0.10
N VAL A 1046 -16.33 -4.79 -0.40
CA VAL A 1046 -15.43 -4.02 -1.29
C VAL A 1046 -16.17 -3.55 -2.53
N GLY A 1047 -16.90 -4.42 -3.20
CA GLY A 1047 -17.68 -4.08 -4.39
C GLY A 1047 -18.78 -3.06 -4.11
N ALA A 1048 -19.44 -3.13 -2.96
CA ALA A 1048 -20.40 -2.12 -2.53
C ALA A 1048 -19.73 -0.74 -2.36
N GLY A 1049 -18.55 -0.68 -1.75
CA GLY A 1049 -17.78 0.57 -1.61
C GLY A 1049 -17.35 1.15 -2.96
N ILE A 1050 -16.92 0.30 -3.90
CA ILE A 1050 -16.57 0.69 -5.27
C ILE A 1050 -17.79 1.23 -6.01
N ARG A 1051 -18.96 0.60 -5.85
CA ARG A 1051 -20.21 1.12 -6.43
C ARG A 1051 -20.57 2.50 -5.88
N GLY A 1052 -20.38 2.72 -4.57
CA GLY A 1052 -20.52 4.05 -3.96
C GLY A 1052 -19.58 5.07 -4.60
N TYR A 1053 -18.32 4.68 -4.82
CA TYR A 1053 -17.34 5.53 -5.50
C TYR A 1053 -17.74 5.83 -6.95
N ILE A 1054 -18.12 4.81 -7.74
CA ILE A 1054 -18.57 5.00 -9.13
C ILE A 1054 -19.80 5.91 -9.20
N GLY A 1055 -20.79 5.71 -8.32
CA GLY A 1055 -21.99 6.56 -8.27
C GLY A 1055 -21.63 8.03 -8.00
N TRP A 1056 -20.83 8.28 -6.96
CA TRP A 1056 -20.35 9.62 -6.61
C TRP A 1056 -19.50 10.26 -7.72
N LEU A 1057 -18.68 9.47 -8.40
CA LEU A 1057 -17.85 9.91 -9.52
C LEU A 1057 -18.67 10.31 -10.74
N LYS A 1058 -19.70 9.56 -11.11
CA LYS A 1058 -20.54 9.90 -12.26
C LYS A 1058 -21.24 11.25 -12.08
N GLU A 1059 -21.59 11.60 -10.84
CA GLU A 1059 -22.19 12.91 -10.54
C GLU A 1059 -21.17 14.05 -10.58
N THR A 1060 -19.96 13.82 -10.06
CA THR A 1060 -18.90 14.84 -9.99
C THR A 1060 -18.07 14.96 -11.27
N ASN A 1061 -18.03 13.91 -12.09
CA ASN A 1061 -17.32 13.84 -13.36
C ASN A 1061 -18.09 12.95 -14.37
N PRO A 1062 -19.10 13.50 -15.05
CA PRO A 1062 -19.97 12.74 -15.96
C PRO A 1062 -19.26 12.10 -17.17
N ALA A 1063 -18.03 12.52 -17.50
CA ALA A 1063 -17.24 11.97 -18.60
C ALA A 1063 -16.49 10.67 -18.24
N MET A 1064 -16.48 10.28 -16.96
CA MET A 1064 -15.78 9.08 -16.50
C MET A 1064 -16.58 7.81 -16.86
N SER A 1065 -16.01 6.94 -17.69
CA SER A 1065 -16.57 5.61 -17.94
C SER A 1065 -16.17 4.62 -16.84
N ASN A 1066 -16.95 3.55 -16.65
CA ASN A 1066 -16.57 2.48 -15.71
C ASN A 1066 -15.24 1.82 -16.11
N GLU A 1067 -15.02 1.63 -17.41
CA GLU A 1067 -13.77 1.04 -17.93
C GLU A 1067 -12.57 1.92 -17.58
N THR A 1068 -12.66 3.22 -17.87
CA THR A 1068 -11.63 4.21 -17.52
C THR A 1068 -11.44 4.31 -16.01
N PHE A 1069 -12.51 4.21 -15.21
CA PHE A 1069 -12.42 4.22 -13.76
C PHE A 1069 -11.53 3.10 -13.24
N PHE A 1070 -11.78 1.86 -13.70
CA PHE A 1070 -10.97 0.71 -13.33
C PHE A 1070 -9.56 0.87 -13.90
N ASP A 1071 -9.39 1.09 -15.19
CA ASP A 1071 -8.07 1.18 -15.83
C ASP A 1071 -7.13 2.24 -15.19
N GLU A 1072 -7.67 3.38 -14.77
CA GLU A 1072 -6.91 4.44 -14.07
C GLU A 1072 -6.55 4.09 -12.62
N ARG A 1073 -7.29 3.19 -11.98
CA ARG A 1073 -7.18 2.88 -10.53
C ARG A 1073 -6.80 1.42 -10.25
N THR A 1074 -6.63 0.60 -11.29
CA THR A 1074 -6.26 -0.81 -11.20
C THR A 1074 -4.85 -1.07 -11.74
N ASN A 1075 -3.85 -0.31 -11.26
CA ASN A 1075 -2.48 -0.86 -11.13
C ASN A 1075 -2.43 -1.81 -9.92
N ASP A 1076 -3.41 -2.72 -9.87
CA ASP A 1076 -3.84 -3.44 -8.69
C ASP A 1076 -2.89 -4.61 -8.42
N GLU A 1077 -1.92 -4.44 -7.53
CA GLU A 1077 -1.11 -5.55 -6.99
C GLU A 1077 -1.97 -6.67 -6.38
N SER A 1078 -3.25 -6.40 -6.07
CA SER A 1078 -4.15 -7.46 -5.60
C SER A 1078 -4.52 -8.44 -6.71
N LEU A 1079 -4.58 -8.04 -7.99
CA LEU A 1079 -4.93 -8.92 -9.11
C LEU A 1079 -3.67 -9.45 -9.81
N ARG A 1080 -3.33 -10.70 -9.56
CA ARG A 1080 -2.11 -11.34 -10.05
C ARG A 1080 -2.43 -12.41 -11.09
N LYS A 1081 -1.84 -12.32 -12.29
CA LYS A 1081 -1.83 -13.43 -13.24
C LYS A 1081 -1.02 -14.60 -12.66
N VAL A 1082 -1.64 -15.77 -12.56
CA VAL A 1082 -1.06 -16.97 -11.93
C VAL A 1082 -0.94 -18.16 -12.87
N ALA A 1083 -1.72 -18.21 -13.95
CA ALA A 1083 -1.58 -19.23 -14.99
C ALA A 1083 -1.96 -18.67 -16.36
N SER A 1084 -1.36 -19.22 -17.41
CA SER A 1084 -1.70 -18.94 -18.81
C SER A 1084 -2.13 -20.25 -19.48
N PRO A 1085 -3.08 -20.23 -20.42
CA PRO A 1085 -3.54 -21.44 -21.08
C PRO A 1085 -2.41 -22.05 -21.93
N ASN A 1086 -2.30 -23.38 -21.91
CA ASN A 1086 -1.57 -24.09 -22.95
C ASN A 1086 -2.47 -24.19 -24.21
N HIS A 1087 -2.11 -23.47 -25.27
CA HIS A 1087 -2.89 -23.46 -26.51
C HIS A 1087 -2.79 -24.77 -27.30
N GLU A 1088 -1.74 -25.57 -27.09
CA GLU A 1088 -1.57 -26.86 -27.79
C GLU A 1088 -2.66 -27.86 -27.40
N VAL A 1089 -3.21 -27.76 -26.19
CA VAL A 1089 -4.21 -28.69 -25.65
C VAL A 1089 -5.65 -28.22 -25.85
N LYS A 1090 -5.87 -27.08 -26.53
CA LYS A 1090 -7.21 -26.55 -26.85
C LYS A 1090 -8.10 -27.61 -27.50
N HIS A 1091 -7.59 -28.28 -28.52
CA HIS A 1091 -8.33 -29.29 -29.28
C HIS A 1091 -8.76 -30.48 -28.41
N ILE A 1092 -7.96 -30.83 -27.39
CA ILE A 1092 -8.25 -31.92 -26.45
C ILE A 1092 -9.48 -31.57 -25.62
N TYR A 1093 -9.49 -30.38 -25.01
CA TYR A 1093 -10.61 -29.95 -24.16
C TYR A 1093 -11.87 -29.63 -24.97
N ASP A 1094 -11.74 -29.13 -26.21
CA ASP A 1094 -12.90 -28.94 -27.10
C ASP A 1094 -13.57 -30.28 -27.44
N GLU A 1095 -12.81 -31.33 -27.73
CA GLU A 1095 -13.36 -32.68 -27.96
C GLU A 1095 -13.94 -33.26 -26.66
N MET A 1096 -13.24 -33.09 -25.54
CA MET A 1096 -13.65 -33.60 -24.23
C MET A 1096 -14.95 -32.94 -23.74
N LEU A 1097 -15.16 -31.65 -24.02
CA LEU A 1097 -16.40 -30.94 -23.67
C LEU A 1097 -17.62 -31.54 -24.37
N LEU A 1098 -17.49 -31.92 -25.65
CA LEU A 1098 -18.56 -32.60 -26.40
C LEU A 1098 -18.90 -33.97 -25.81
N LYS A 1099 -17.88 -34.72 -25.36
CA LYS A 1099 -18.08 -36.02 -24.68
C LYS A 1099 -18.72 -35.81 -23.31
N TYR A 1100 -18.20 -34.88 -22.52
CA TYR A 1100 -18.71 -34.53 -21.20
C TYR A 1100 -20.19 -34.14 -21.25
N SER A 1101 -20.59 -33.31 -22.22
CA SER A 1101 -21.98 -32.88 -22.42
C SER A 1101 -22.96 -34.06 -22.63
N LYS A 1102 -22.56 -35.07 -23.42
CA LYS A 1102 -23.36 -36.29 -23.63
C LYS A 1102 -23.49 -37.12 -22.35
N LEU A 1103 -22.41 -37.23 -21.58
CA LEU A 1103 -22.38 -37.99 -20.32
C LEU A 1103 -23.15 -37.27 -19.21
N GLU A 1104 -23.02 -35.96 -19.09
CA GLU A 1104 -23.77 -35.17 -18.11
C GLU A 1104 -25.28 -35.29 -18.38
N SER A 1105 -25.69 -35.27 -19.66
CA SER A 1105 -27.08 -35.47 -20.07
C SER A 1105 -27.59 -36.86 -19.73
N SER A 1106 -26.80 -37.92 -19.93
CA SER A 1106 -27.22 -39.29 -19.58
C SER A 1106 -27.36 -39.52 -18.07
N LEU A 1107 -26.62 -38.76 -17.25
CA LEU A 1107 -26.74 -38.74 -15.80
C LEU A 1107 -27.86 -37.83 -15.27
N SER A 1108 -28.54 -37.08 -16.14
CA SER A 1108 -29.60 -36.14 -15.75
C SER A 1108 -31.01 -36.67 -16.06
N ILE A 1109 -31.13 -37.76 -16.85
CA ILE A 1109 -32.40 -38.41 -17.19
C ILE A 1109 -32.69 -39.53 -16.17
N VAL A 1110 -33.09 -39.20 -14.94
CA VAL A 1110 -33.83 -40.08 -14.02
C VAL A 1110 -34.78 -39.27 -13.14
#